data_AF-A0A5J4VTP3-F1
#
_entry.id   AF-A0A5J4VTP3-F1
#
_cell.length_a   1.000
_cell.length_b   1.000
_cell.length_c   1.000
_cell.angle_alpha   90.00
_cell.angle_beta   90.00
_cell.angle_gamma   90.00
#
_symmetry.space_group_name_H-M   'P 1'
#
loop_
_entity.id
_entity.type
_entity.pdbx_description
1 polymer ?
#
loop_
_entity_poly.entity_id
_entity_poly.type
_entity_poly.pdbx_seq_one_letter_code
_entity_poly.pdbx_strand_id
1 'polypeptide(L)'
;MESEESRRSIRSMAINESLLSLQMSSRESHQLNQSYGQLAQRLNSEGIQVEEQIAALQQMIFFTSSSMDNIQSAYEGGLIEAMSGLLSHAQNPHVKQLCRAIIMIVSVLGGEKEEQVDWTILSASLLTLLFDSDTGVSDAGKTTILKMMKLNKQFVSGLLQIGILEHSAEELIKISSDQMQISTSQEEVPPSQLITMNILEVLDKILNAEQIKFFKSIKLISALEKIKNEGQTREMKRKAKNIQDLLNEDGQAEKTEIDLENANQRIATFEKQIQTFTAKIEQKDQSINTLTEEKAQKDQRIEALTQENTQNQQKATTAEVLIQTLTTQNTQKDQSINTLTTEKNQKQLRIDQLTQDNTQKEQRILTVEGQNQALTAEVRQKDQRINTLTEEKAQRDQTIATLSREKTQENTQKEQRINQLNQEVQQLRQRASASEGQVQILTQDKTQKELRINTLTTENQQLLSRATRAEQQVQTLTTERNSKQQSIDTLTREKQQKDLSITTLTNENNKKDQSITNLQRDKKKAEDQVAEKQKQINTANNEKNSAEKSFNENQKKMNDLLKQMVKEKDKEKLSQIPWIEMCKDLNNIITQWSDNKEKILQRQIEICELMIEMFNQKEDDEGKKCCIKAGIVKALVNIFLKQDSSYIKVQHARAFGVLTYPASDDVGLLIYSQFPFAGLLKLLEHSDANIQSNAVSSIWNIILAGAHSTSSTSLHPHFDILATHGGIEKLYQFSNSYSANDHSKNIAVVCIGYLYRAKMIEIADMRKAVIDRLKKLINYIGNWGKEESRQALRYLDQNLINKLEIAKDGFVIPT
;
A
#
# COMPACT_ATOMS: atom_id res chain seq x y z
N MET A 1 56.79 -138.52 -23.25
CA MET A 1 56.65 -139.99 -23.34
C MET A 1 55.25 -140.30 -22.89
N GLU A 2 54.32 -140.86 -23.63
CA GLU A 2 54.10 -141.46 -24.95
C GLU A 2 52.55 -141.57 -24.97
N SER A 3 51.76 -141.54 -26.03
CA SER A 3 51.82 -141.39 -27.48
C SER A 3 50.32 -141.31 -27.87
N GLU A 4 49.82 -140.48 -28.79
CA GLU A 4 49.80 -140.73 -30.25
C GLU A 4 49.61 -142.23 -30.59
N GLU A 5 48.74 -142.69 -31.47
CA GLU A 5 48.13 -142.16 -32.69
C GLU A 5 47.14 -143.27 -33.13
N SER A 6 45.95 -143.04 -33.70
CA SER A 6 45.73 -143.01 -35.16
C SER A 6 44.20 -143.13 -35.38
N ARG A 7 43.52 -142.15 -35.99
CA ARG A 7 43.35 -141.85 -37.43
C ARG A 7 42.21 -142.62 -38.15
N ARG A 8 41.18 -141.81 -38.49
CA ARG A 8 40.43 -141.69 -39.77
C ARG A 8 39.47 -142.82 -40.20
N SER A 9 38.18 -142.49 -40.43
CA SER A 9 37.68 -141.86 -41.69
C SER A 9 36.13 -141.92 -41.85
N ILE A 10 35.47 -140.74 -41.93
CA ILE A 10 34.49 -140.24 -42.97
C ILE A 10 33.26 -141.14 -43.31
N ARG A 11 31.95 -140.76 -43.28
CA ARG A 11 31.21 -139.55 -43.72
C ARG A 11 29.72 -139.54 -43.23
N SER A 12 29.24 -138.34 -42.88
CA SER A 12 27.87 -137.74 -42.92
C SER A 12 26.58 -138.58 -42.79
N MET A 13 25.71 -138.21 -41.83
CA MET A 13 24.40 -137.55 -42.06
C MET A 13 23.65 -137.33 -40.74
N ALA A 14 22.95 -136.20 -40.64
CA ALA A 14 21.96 -135.82 -39.62
C ALA A 14 22.49 -135.45 -38.21
N ILE A 15 22.98 -134.21 -38.09
CA ILE A 15 22.76 -133.40 -36.89
C ILE A 15 21.32 -132.90 -37.02
N ASN A 16 20.40 -133.53 -36.29
CA ASN A 16 19.09 -132.95 -35.98
C ASN A 16 18.59 -133.61 -34.70
N GLU A 17 18.02 -132.81 -33.79
CA GLU A 17 17.44 -133.21 -32.49
C GLU A 17 18.40 -133.36 -31.30
N SER A 18 18.94 -132.22 -30.80
CA SER A 18 18.94 -131.96 -29.35
C SER A 18 19.13 -130.47 -29.00
N LEU A 19 18.60 -129.57 -29.83
CA LEU A 19 18.60 -128.13 -29.58
C LEU A 19 17.17 -127.58 -29.73
N LEU A 20 16.26 -128.23 -29.01
CA LEU A 20 14.85 -127.86 -28.89
C LEU A 20 14.54 -127.59 -27.42
N SER A 21 13.98 -126.41 -27.19
CA SER A 21 13.36 -125.90 -25.96
C SER A 21 14.28 -125.47 -24.80
N LEU A 22 14.77 -124.24 -24.86
CA LEU A 22 14.65 -123.30 -23.73
C LEU A 22 13.38 -122.45 -23.94
N GLN A 23 12.25 -123.13 -24.15
CA GLN A 23 10.96 -122.61 -23.73
C GLN A 23 10.94 -122.79 -22.22
N MET A 24 10.99 -121.70 -21.43
CA MET A 24 10.61 -121.79 -20.02
C MET A 24 9.11 -122.08 -19.93
N SER A 25 8.77 -123.35 -20.12
CA SER A 25 7.48 -123.90 -19.71
C SER A 25 7.37 -123.77 -18.19
N SER A 26 6.14 -123.57 -17.72
CA SER A 26 5.77 -123.32 -16.33
C SER A 26 6.03 -124.49 -15.34
N ARG A 27 7.02 -125.35 -15.61
CA ARG A 27 7.31 -126.59 -14.86
C ARG A 27 8.74 -126.72 -14.33
N GLU A 28 9.51 -125.64 -14.26
CA GLU A 28 10.70 -125.52 -13.39
C GLU A 28 10.53 -124.44 -12.29
N SER A 29 9.27 -124.12 -11.96
CA SER A 29 8.89 -123.19 -10.89
C SER A 29 9.17 -123.72 -9.46
N HIS A 30 9.91 -124.82 -9.30
CA HIS A 30 10.31 -125.37 -7.99
C HIS A 30 11.81 -125.59 -7.81
N GLN A 31 12.67 -125.17 -8.76
CA GLN A 31 14.12 -125.12 -8.55
C GLN A 31 14.76 -123.90 -9.23
N LEU A 32 14.30 -122.69 -8.89
CA LEU A 32 15.18 -121.51 -8.81
C LEU A 32 14.49 -120.40 -8.00
N ASN A 33 14.01 -120.73 -6.80
CA ASN A 33 13.62 -119.74 -5.80
C ASN A 33 14.90 -119.16 -5.16
N GLN A 34 15.75 -118.54 -5.99
CA GLN A 34 16.83 -117.72 -5.47
C GLN A 34 16.19 -116.44 -4.93
N SER A 35 16.20 -116.26 -3.60
CA SER A 35 15.82 -114.97 -3.02
C SER A 35 16.70 -113.87 -3.60
N TYR A 36 16.23 -112.61 -3.65
CA TYR A 36 17.05 -111.49 -4.11
C TYR A 36 18.44 -111.46 -3.45
N GLY A 37 18.52 -111.84 -2.18
CA GLY A 37 19.79 -111.99 -1.46
C GLY A 37 20.75 -113.02 -2.09
N GLN A 38 20.24 -114.13 -2.63
CA GLN A 38 21.06 -115.15 -3.29
C GLN A 38 21.56 -114.70 -4.66
N LEU A 39 20.73 -114.02 -5.45
CA LEU A 39 21.15 -113.44 -6.73
C LEU A 39 22.17 -112.30 -6.49
N ALA A 40 21.96 -111.45 -5.48
CA ALA A 40 22.87 -110.36 -5.13
C ALA A 40 24.22 -110.88 -4.59
N GLN A 41 24.22 -111.96 -3.80
CA GLN A 41 25.45 -112.63 -3.36
C GLN A 41 26.21 -113.25 -4.54
N ARG A 42 25.52 -113.89 -5.50
CA ARG A 42 26.15 -114.43 -6.72
C ARG A 42 26.85 -113.35 -7.54
N LEU A 43 26.21 -112.19 -7.72
CA LEU A 43 26.77 -111.08 -8.48
C LEU A 43 28.01 -110.45 -7.83
N ASN A 44 28.17 -110.58 -6.52
CA ASN A 44 29.32 -110.08 -5.76
C ASN A 44 30.43 -111.13 -5.55
N SER A 45 30.33 -112.31 -6.16
CA SER A 45 31.40 -113.33 -6.10
C SER A 45 32.59 -112.96 -7.01
N GLU A 46 33.82 -113.12 -6.50
CA GLU A 46 35.03 -112.85 -7.27
C GLU A 46 35.16 -113.85 -8.45
N GLY A 47 35.24 -113.34 -9.69
CA GLY A 47 35.54 -114.14 -10.88
C GLY A 47 34.35 -114.63 -11.72
N ILE A 48 33.12 -114.15 -11.47
CA ILE A 48 31.94 -114.48 -12.29
C ILE A 48 32.08 -114.01 -13.75
N GLN A 49 31.65 -114.82 -14.72
CA GLN A 49 31.70 -114.46 -16.15
C GLN A 49 30.64 -113.40 -16.50
N VAL A 50 30.91 -112.59 -17.52
CA VAL A 50 30.05 -111.46 -17.92
C VAL A 50 28.68 -111.95 -18.40
N GLU A 51 28.64 -113.08 -19.10
CA GLU A 51 27.41 -113.72 -19.59
C GLU A 51 26.52 -114.17 -18.42
N GLU A 52 27.13 -114.68 -17.35
CA GLU A 52 26.41 -115.05 -16.12
C GLU A 52 25.95 -113.83 -15.32
N GLN A 53 26.72 -112.74 -15.32
CA GLN A 53 26.30 -111.45 -14.73
C GLN A 53 25.09 -110.89 -15.46
N ILE A 54 25.11 -110.88 -16.80
CA ILE A 54 24.01 -110.41 -17.64
C ILE A 54 22.76 -111.26 -17.40
N ALA A 55 22.87 -112.59 -17.40
CA ALA A 55 21.74 -113.49 -17.15
C ALA A 55 21.13 -113.29 -15.75
N ALA A 56 21.96 -113.13 -14.71
CA ALA A 56 21.49 -112.88 -13.36
C ALA A 56 20.81 -111.51 -13.23
N LEU A 57 21.35 -110.46 -13.86
CA LEU A 57 20.75 -109.13 -13.87
C LEU A 57 19.44 -109.08 -14.68
N GLN A 58 19.34 -109.79 -15.80
CA GLN A 58 18.10 -109.95 -16.55
C GLN A 58 17.02 -110.64 -15.71
N GLN A 59 17.36 -111.69 -14.95
CA GLN A 59 16.45 -112.34 -14.01
C GLN A 59 16.00 -111.39 -12.89
N MET A 60 16.91 -110.57 -12.35
CA MET A 60 16.58 -109.54 -11.36
C MET A 60 15.63 -108.47 -11.91
N ILE A 61 15.84 -107.98 -13.14
CA ILE A 61 14.93 -107.05 -13.82
C ILE A 61 13.55 -107.68 -14.03
N PHE A 62 13.51 -108.95 -14.45
CA PHE A 62 12.26 -109.65 -14.62
C PHE A 62 11.50 -109.80 -13.30
N PHE A 63 12.18 -110.14 -12.21
CA PHE A 63 11.56 -110.35 -10.90
C PHE A 63 11.09 -109.02 -10.28
N THR A 64 11.91 -107.96 -10.34
CA THR A 64 11.53 -106.60 -9.90
C THR A 64 10.34 -106.08 -10.68
N SER A 65 10.23 -106.34 -11.98
CA SER A 65 9.10 -105.86 -12.80
C SER A 65 7.80 -106.69 -12.69
N SER A 66 7.73 -107.71 -11.82
CA SER A 66 6.60 -108.65 -11.77
C SER A 66 5.48 -108.29 -10.80
N SER A 67 5.75 -107.60 -9.69
CA SER A 67 4.73 -107.13 -8.73
C SER A 67 5.28 -105.96 -7.90
N MET A 68 4.40 -105.10 -7.38
CA MET A 68 4.81 -104.01 -6.50
C MET A 68 5.45 -104.52 -5.20
N ASP A 69 4.95 -105.63 -4.63
CA ASP A 69 5.54 -106.26 -3.43
C ASP A 69 6.99 -106.72 -3.66
N ASN A 70 7.32 -107.19 -4.88
CA ASN A 70 8.68 -107.60 -5.23
C ASN A 70 9.64 -106.41 -5.38
N ILE A 71 9.13 -105.25 -5.79
CA ILE A 71 9.91 -104.00 -5.88
C ILE A 71 10.20 -103.48 -4.47
N GLN A 72 9.19 -103.46 -3.60
CA GLN A 72 9.34 -103.05 -2.21
C GLN A 72 10.34 -103.95 -1.48
N SER A 73 10.21 -105.26 -1.65
CA SER A 73 11.13 -106.24 -1.05
C SER A 73 12.57 -106.10 -1.57
N ALA A 74 12.75 -105.72 -2.83
CA ALA A 74 14.07 -105.43 -3.41
C ALA A 74 14.68 -104.15 -2.83
N TYR A 75 13.86 -103.11 -2.66
CA TYR A 75 14.27 -101.83 -2.09
C TYR A 75 14.71 -102.00 -0.63
N GLU A 76 13.89 -102.63 0.20
CA GLU A 76 14.18 -102.88 1.62
C GLU A 76 15.31 -103.91 1.83
N GLY A 77 15.53 -104.80 0.85
CA GLY A 77 16.54 -105.85 0.87
C GLY A 77 17.97 -105.42 0.51
N GLY A 78 18.26 -104.13 0.36
CA GLY A 78 19.61 -103.60 0.06
C GLY A 78 20.08 -103.85 -1.37
N LEU A 79 19.15 -104.04 -2.32
CA LEU A 79 19.48 -104.32 -3.72
C LEU A 79 20.14 -103.11 -4.40
N ILE A 80 19.77 -101.88 -4.02
CA ILE A 80 20.33 -100.66 -4.59
C ILE A 80 21.83 -100.55 -4.28
N GLU A 81 22.22 -100.84 -3.04
CA GLU A 81 23.62 -100.84 -2.60
C GLU A 81 24.42 -101.92 -3.34
N ALA A 82 23.86 -103.13 -3.48
CA ALA A 82 24.49 -104.22 -4.24
C ALA A 82 24.69 -103.84 -5.72
N MET A 83 23.66 -103.30 -6.37
CA MET A 83 23.73 -102.87 -7.78
C MET A 83 24.68 -101.68 -7.98
N SER A 84 24.73 -100.74 -7.02
CA SER A 84 25.66 -99.60 -7.07
C SER A 84 27.11 -100.05 -6.91
N GLY A 85 27.36 -101.02 -6.03
CA GLY A 85 28.64 -101.71 -5.90
C GLY A 85 29.08 -102.36 -7.21
N LEU A 86 28.22 -103.14 -7.84
CA LEU A 86 28.52 -103.77 -9.14
C LEU A 86 28.73 -102.73 -10.25
N LEU A 87 27.92 -101.68 -10.30
CA LEU A 87 28.00 -100.61 -11.32
C LEU A 87 29.36 -99.88 -11.30
N SER A 88 29.96 -99.70 -10.12
CA SER A 88 31.26 -99.02 -9.96
C SER A 88 32.46 -99.84 -10.48
N HIS A 89 32.36 -101.17 -10.50
CA HIS A 89 33.46 -102.06 -10.87
C HIS A 89 33.27 -102.75 -12.24
N ALA A 90 32.03 -102.87 -12.73
CA ALA A 90 31.74 -103.47 -14.02
C ALA A 90 32.43 -102.71 -15.16
N GLN A 91 32.92 -103.42 -16.17
CA GLN A 91 33.48 -102.81 -17.39
C GLN A 91 32.56 -102.98 -18.61
N ASN A 92 31.73 -104.04 -18.63
CA ASN A 92 30.80 -104.30 -19.71
C ASN A 92 29.64 -103.27 -19.74
N PRO A 93 29.32 -102.67 -20.89
CA PRO A 93 28.29 -101.63 -20.99
C PRO A 93 26.87 -102.15 -20.70
N HIS A 94 26.55 -103.39 -21.12
CA HIS A 94 25.24 -104.03 -20.89
C HIS A 94 25.01 -104.29 -19.40
N VAL A 95 26.03 -104.78 -18.69
CA VAL A 95 25.99 -104.93 -17.22
C VAL A 95 25.71 -103.59 -16.55
N LYS A 96 26.37 -102.50 -16.98
CA LYS A 96 26.12 -101.15 -16.44
C LYS A 96 24.71 -100.66 -16.72
N GLN A 97 24.19 -100.88 -17.93
CA GLN A 97 22.82 -100.50 -18.30
C GLN A 97 21.77 -101.25 -17.49
N LEU A 98 21.93 -102.58 -17.34
CA LEU A 98 21.04 -103.40 -16.53
C LEU A 98 21.06 -102.97 -15.05
N CYS A 99 22.25 -102.72 -14.47
CA CYS A 99 22.35 -102.20 -13.11
C CYS A 99 21.65 -100.84 -12.94
N ARG A 100 21.85 -99.90 -13.88
CA ARG A 100 21.17 -98.59 -13.86
C ARG A 100 19.66 -98.75 -13.93
N ALA A 101 19.17 -99.65 -14.79
CA ALA A 101 17.74 -99.90 -14.91
C ALA A 101 17.15 -100.52 -13.64
N ILE A 102 17.82 -101.51 -13.02
CA ILE A 102 17.37 -102.09 -11.74
C ILE A 102 17.32 -101.00 -10.66
N ILE A 103 18.39 -100.21 -10.51
CA ILE A 103 18.44 -99.12 -9.54
C ILE A 103 17.30 -98.16 -9.79
N MET A 104 17.05 -97.75 -11.04
CA MET A 104 16.00 -96.79 -11.35
C MET A 104 14.59 -97.37 -11.11
N ILE A 105 14.32 -98.60 -11.54
CA ILE A 105 13.04 -99.29 -11.30
C ILE A 105 12.77 -99.39 -9.80
N VAL A 106 13.75 -99.85 -9.01
CA VAL A 106 13.61 -100.10 -7.57
C VAL A 106 13.58 -98.79 -6.77
N SER A 107 14.37 -97.78 -7.15
CA SER A 107 14.38 -96.49 -6.46
C SER A 107 13.10 -95.70 -6.69
N VAL A 108 12.60 -95.69 -7.94
CA VAL A 108 11.39 -94.92 -8.31
C VAL A 108 10.12 -95.60 -7.79
N LEU A 109 10.05 -96.93 -7.78
CA LEU A 109 8.84 -97.66 -7.42
C LEU A 109 8.83 -98.25 -5.99
N GLY A 110 9.97 -98.33 -5.30
CA GLY A 110 10.09 -98.91 -3.95
C GLY A 110 10.16 -97.92 -2.78
N GLY A 111 10.31 -96.62 -3.06
CA GLY A 111 10.42 -95.57 -2.03
C GLY A 111 9.29 -94.54 -2.01
N GLU A 112 8.49 -94.45 -3.07
CA GLU A 112 7.49 -93.39 -3.27
C GLU A 112 6.06 -93.95 -3.37
N LYS A 113 5.06 -93.13 -3.00
CA LYS A 113 3.66 -93.47 -3.26
C LYS A 113 3.41 -93.37 -4.77
N GLU A 114 2.59 -94.26 -5.33
CA GLU A 114 2.30 -94.38 -6.78
C GLU A 114 1.94 -93.05 -7.48
N GLU A 115 1.39 -92.08 -6.74
CA GLU A 115 1.00 -90.74 -7.23
C GLU A 115 2.18 -89.76 -7.44
N GLN A 116 3.39 -90.07 -6.94
CA GLN A 116 4.58 -89.19 -7.00
C GLN A 116 5.64 -89.65 -8.00
N VAL A 117 5.42 -90.80 -8.64
CA VAL A 117 6.37 -91.41 -9.59
C VAL A 117 6.51 -90.56 -10.85
N ASP A 118 7.74 -90.11 -11.16
CA ASP A 118 8.05 -89.52 -12.47
C ASP A 118 8.15 -90.61 -13.54
N TRP A 119 7.01 -90.88 -14.17
CA TRP A 119 6.90 -91.85 -15.25
C TRP A 119 7.77 -91.52 -16.46
N THR A 120 8.13 -90.25 -16.70
CA THR A 120 8.96 -89.84 -17.85
C THR A 120 10.40 -90.33 -17.69
N ILE A 121 10.96 -90.21 -16.48
CA ILE A 121 12.33 -90.66 -16.17
C ILE A 121 12.42 -92.20 -16.21
N LEU A 122 11.42 -92.90 -15.67
CA LEU A 122 11.35 -94.35 -15.74
C LEU A 122 11.21 -94.84 -17.19
N SER A 123 10.36 -94.19 -17.98
CA SER A 123 10.20 -94.46 -19.41
C SER A 123 11.53 -94.28 -20.17
N ALA A 124 12.27 -93.19 -19.95
CA ALA A 124 13.56 -92.95 -20.59
C ALA A 124 14.52 -94.12 -20.41
N SER A 125 14.67 -94.60 -19.17
CA SER A 125 15.60 -95.66 -18.82
C SER A 125 15.20 -97.01 -19.42
N LEU A 126 13.91 -97.35 -19.40
CA LEU A 126 13.43 -98.59 -19.99
C LEU A 126 13.52 -98.59 -21.52
N LEU A 127 13.38 -97.44 -22.18
CA LEU A 127 13.61 -97.31 -23.61
C LEU A 127 15.06 -97.58 -24.01
N THR A 128 16.02 -97.15 -23.18
CA THR A 128 17.43 -97.49 -23.45
C THR A 128 17.70 -98.99 -23.39
N LEU A 129 16.98 -99.75 -22.55
CA LEU A 129 17.07 -101.22 -22.55
C LEU A 129 16.41 -101.81 -23.79
N LEU A 130 15.23 -101.33 -24.17
CA LEU A 130 14.49 -101.83 -25.34
C LEU A 130 15.32 -101.71 -26.64
N PHE A 131 16.03 -100.60 -26.79
CA PHE A 131 16.86 -100.28 -27.96
C PHE A 131 18.31 -100.78 -27.84
N ASP A 132 18.61 -101.61 -26.84
CA ASP A 132 19.96 -102.14 -26.65
C ASP A 132 20.33 -103.16 -27.73
N SER A 133 21.61 -103.21 -28.12
CA SER A 133 22.12 -104.12 -29.14
C SER A 133 22.21 -105.58 -28.68
N ASP A 134 22.21 -105.83 -27.36
CA ASP A 134 22.11 -107.19 -26.82
C ASP A 134 20.65 -107.65 -26.81
N THR A 135 20.38 -108.81 -27.42
CA THR A 135 19.02 -109.33 -27.57
C THR A 135 18.35 -109.67 -26.26
N GLY A 136 19.12 -110.14 -25.27
CA GLY A 136 18.59 -110.47 -23.95
C GLY A 136 18.27 -109.20 -23.16
N VAL A 137 19.11 -108.15 -23.28
CA VAL A 137 18.84 -106.83 -22.68
C VAL A 137 17.61 -106.19 -23.31
N SER A 138 17.49 -106.22 -24.64
CA SER A 138 16.32 -105.74 -25.37
C SER A 138 15.05 -106.50 -25.01
N ASP A 139 15.12 -107.84 -24.88
CA ASP A 139 13.98 -108.67 -24.48
C ASP A 139 13.57 -108.42 -23.02
N ALA A 140 14.54 -108.20 -22.13
CA ALA A 140 14.28 -107.78 -20.76
C ALA A 140 13.60 -106.40 -20.72
N GLY A 141 14.11 -105.43 -21.50
CA GLY A 141 13.52 -104.09 -21.66
C GLY A 141 12.08 -104.16 -22.15
N LYS A 142 11.81 -104.91 -23.22
CA LYS A 142 10.46 -105.19 -23.72
C LYS A 142 9.57 -105.77 -22.64
N THR A 143 10.01 -106.87 -22.03
CA THR A 143 9.19 -107.61 -21.04
C THR A 143 8.83 -106.72 -19.87
N THR A 144 9.78 -105.91 -19.40
CA THR A 144 9.54 -104.95 -18.32
C THR A 144 8.60 -103.83 -18.75
N ILE A 145 8.77 -103.24 -19.93
CA ILE A 145 7.84 -102.21 -20.44
C ILE A 145 6.42 -102.78 -20.52
N LEU A 146 6.24 -103.96 -21.12
CA LEU A 146 4.92 -104.57 -21.28
C LEU A 146 4.26 -104.94 -19.94
N LYS A 147 5.04 -105.31 -18.92
CA LYS A 147 4.53 -105.53 -17.57
C LYS A 147 4.17 -104.21 -16.88
N MET A 148 5.03 -103.19 -16.97
CA MET A 148 4.77 -101.88 -16.36
C MET A 148 3.54 -101.19 -16.95
N MET A 149 3.31 -101.32 -18.26
CA MET A 149 2.07 -100.85 -18.90
C MET A 149 0.80 -101.51 -18.35
N LYS A 150 0.89 -102.76 -17.85
CA LYS A 150 -0.23 -103.44 -17.20
C LYS A 150 -0.40 -103.00 -15.74
N LEU A 151 0.68 -102.62 -15.07
CA LEU A 151 0.67 -102.19 -13.68
C LEU A 151 0.12 -100.76 -13.54
N ASN A 152 0.45 -99.83 -14.44
CA ASN A 152 -0.02 -98.45 -14.37
C ASN A 152 -0.31 -97.80 -15.74
N LYS A 153 -1.47 -97.16 -15.88
CA LYS A 153 -1.91 -96.51 -17.14
C LYS A 153 -1.15 -95.21 -17.47
N GLN A 154 -0.63 -94.48 -16.48
CA GLN A 154 0.10 -93.22 -16.68
C GLN A 154 1.48 -93.45 -17.33
N PHE A 155 2.05 -94.64 -17.18
CA PHE A 155 3.33 -95.01 -17.80
C PHE A 155 3.32 -94.85 -19.34
N VAL A 156 2.17 -95.10 -19.99
CA VAL A 156 2.06 -94.94 -21.45
C VAL A 156 2.12 -93.46 -21.87
N SER A 157 1.57 -92.55 -21.05
CA SER A 157 1.69 -91.10 -21.28
C SER A 157 3.14 -90.63 -21.18
N GLY A 158 3.90 -91.18 -20.23
CA GLY A 158 5.34 -90.91 -20.09
C GLY A 158 6.13 -91.35 -21.34
N LEU A 159 5.83 -92.54 -21.87
CA LEU A 159 6.44 -93.06 -23.11
C LEU A 159 6.16 -92.17 -24.32
N LEU A 160 4.94 -91.62 -24.44
CA LEU A 160 4.59 -90.72 -25.54
C LEU A 160 5.23 -89.34 -25.39
N GLN A 161 5.28 -88.80 -24.18
CA GLN A 161 5.90 -87.50 -23.91
C GLN A 161 7.40 -87.50 -24.19
N ILE A 162 8.09 -88.63 -23.94
CA ILE A 162 9.51 -88.76 -24.25
C ILE A 162 9.78 -89.03 -25.74
N GLY A 163 8.75 -89.17 -26.58
CA GLY A 163 8.91 -89.36 -28.02
C GLY A 163 9.22 -90.80 -28.43
N ILE A 164 8.58 -91.80 -27.81
CA ILE A 164 8.76 -93.21 -28.19
C ILE A 164 8.52 -93.47 -29.69
N LEU A 165 7.62 -92.73 -30.33
CA LEU A 165 7.33 -92.91 -31.75
C LEU A 165 8.52 -92.47 -32.62
N GLU A 166 9.10 -91.30 -32.31
CA GLU A 166 10.29 -90.79 -32.99
C GLU A 166 11.53 -91.64 -32.72
N HIS A 167 11.78 -92.00 -31.46
CA HIS A 167 12.95 -92.81 -31.10
C HIS A 167 12.87 -94.24 -31.66
N SER A 168 11.68 -94.85 -31.66
CA SER A 168 11.49 -96.14 -32.34
C SER A 168 11.70 -96.00 -33.84
N ALA A 169 11.26 -94.91 -34.47
CA ALA A 169 11.50 -94.68 -35.89
C ALA A 169 13.01 -94.62 -36.19
N GLU A 170 13.76 -93.87 -35.39
CA GLU A 170 15.21 -93.71 -35.53
C GLU A 170 15.94 -95.05 -35.39
N GLU A 171 15.63 -95.82 -34.34
CA GLU A 171 16.30 -97.11 -34.11
C GLU A 171 15.90 -98.17 -35.15
N LEU A 172 14.63 -98.22 -35.56
CA LEU A 172 14.18 -99.12 -36.63
C LEU A 172 14.82 -98.81 -37.98
N ILE A 173 14.99 -97.53 -38.32
CA ILE A 173 15.70 -97.09 -39.54
C ILE A 173 17.17 -97.49 -39.47
N LYS A 174 17.81 -97.31 -38.32
CA LYS A 174 19.20 -97.68 -38.08
C LYS A 174 19.42 -99.19 -38.23
N ILE A 175 18.63 -100.02 -37.53
CA ILE A 175 18.71 -101.49 -37.64
C ILE A 175 18.45 -101.95 -39.08
N SER A 176 17.47 -101.36 -39.76
CA SER A 176 17.14 -101.69 -41.15
C SER A 176 18.21 -101.23 -42.15
N SER A 177 19.16 -100.40 -41.75
CA SER A 177 20.29 -99.96 -42.59
C SER A 177 21.53 -100.84 -42.36
N ASP A 178 21.74 -101.32 -41.13
CA ASP A 178 22.86 -102.19 -40.77
C ASP A 178 22.73 -103.64 -41.31
N GLN A 179 21.52 -104.10 -41.63
CA GLN A 179 21.27 -105.42 -42.26
C GLN A 179 21.82 -105.59 -43.70
N MET A 180 22.40 -104.53 -44.28
CA MET A 180 23.03 -104.59 -45.62
C MET A 180 24.44 -105.20 -45.62
N GLN A 181 24.96 -105.66 -44.48
CA GLN A 181 26.23 -106.39 -44.40
C GLN A 181 26.08 -107.64 -43.52
N ILE A 182 26.57 -108.78 -44.02
CA ILE A 182 26.60 -110.13 -43.41
C ILE A 182 25.46 -111.07 -43.87
N SER A 183 25.78 -111.81 -44.91
CA SER A 183 25.17 -113.11 -45.23
C SER A 183 26.10 -114.20 -44.73
N THR A 184 25.67 -115.08 -43.81
CA THR A 184 26.07 -116.50 -43.80
C THR A 184 25.21 -117.30 -42.83
N SER A 185 24.87 -118.50 -43.29
CA SER A 185 24.15 -119.59 -42.67
C SER A 185 24.70 -120.07 -41.32
N GLN A 186 23.85 -120.08 -40.29
CA GLN A 186 23.59 -121.19 -39.35
C GLN A 186 22.34 -120.83 -38.51
N GLU A 187 21.67 -121.84 -37.94
CA GLU A 187 20.28 -121.87 -37.42
C GLU A 187 19.93 -120.95 -36.23
N GLU A 188 20.58 -119.81 -36.06
CA GLU A 188 20.22 -118.81 -35.04
C GLU A 188 19.62 -117.54 -35.67
N VAL A 189 18.50 -117.09 -35.10
CA VAL A 189 17.80 -115.87 -35.53
C VAL A 189 18.74 -114.65 -35.34
N PRO A 190 18.98 -113.81 -36.37
CA PRO A 190 19.87 -112.66 -36.24
C PRO A 190 19.45 -111.71 -35.11
N PRO A 191 20.39 -111.21 -34.29
CA PRO A 191 20.10 -110.30 -33.19
C PRO A 191 19.24 -109.09 -33.57
N SER A 192 19.49 -108.52 -34.74
CA SER A 192 18.71 -107.39 -35.30
C SER A 192 17.22 -107.71 -35.53
N GLN A 193 16.87 -108.96 -35.83
CA GLN A 193 15.47 -109.36 -36.04
C GLN A 193 14.71 -109.38 -34.70
N LEU A 194 15.35 -109.91 -33.65
CA LEU A 194 14.77 -110.00 -32.31
C LEU A 194 14.53 -108.60 -31.73
N ILE A 195 15.49 -107.69 -31.86
CA ILE A 195 15.36 -106.30 -31.39
C ILE A 195 14.24 -105.58 -32.17
N THR A 196 14.19 -105.74 -33.51
CA THR A 196 13.11 -105.16 -34.33
C THR A 196 11.74 -105.64 -33.86
N MET A 197 11.60 -106.95 -33.63
CA MET A 197 10.35 -107.53 -33.15
C MET A 197 9.99 -107.00 -31.75
N ASN A 198 10.97 -106.87 -30.86
CA ASN A 198 10.76 -106.32 -29.52
C ASN A 198 10.21 -104.90 -29.56
N ILE A 199 10.76 -104.04 -30.42
CA ILE A 199 10.28 -102.67 -30.62
C ILE A 199 8.85 -102.67 -31.18
N LEU A 200 8.58 -103.49 -32.21
CA LEU A 200 7.23 -103.60 -32.79
C LEU A 200 6.20 -104.11 -31.77
N GLU A 201 6.55 -105.05 -30.90
CA GLU A 201 5.65 -105.55 -29.85
C GLU A 201 5.29 -104.48 -28.83
N VAL A 202 6.25 -103.65 -28.42
CA VAL A 202 6.01 -102.51 -27.54
C VAL A 202 5.12 -101.46 -28.21
N LEU A 203 5.44 -101.06 -29.45
CA LEU A 203 4.66 -100.08 -30.22
C LEU A 203 3.22 -100.54 -30.46
N ASP A 204 3.04 -101.80 -30.89
CA ASP A 204 1.73 -102.43 -31.06
C ASP A 204 0.92 -102.35 -29.78
N LYS A 205 1.54 -102.56 -28.61
CA LYS A 205 0.83 -102.49 -27.34
C LYS A 205 0.50 -101.07 -26.90
N ILE A 206 1.39 -100.10 -27.15
CA ILE A 206 1.21 -98.69 -26.80
C ILE A 206 0.06 -98.09 -27.61
N LEU A 207 0.05 -98.32 -28.92
CA LEU A 207 -0.92 -97.71 -29.83
C LEU A 207 -2.33 -98.34 -29.70
N ASN A 208 -2.41 -99.59 -29.24
CA ASN A 208 -3.68 -100.25 -28.93
C ASN A 208 -4.17 -100.03 -27.48
N ALA A 209 -3.52 -99.18 -26.67
CA ALA A 209 -3.99 -98.92 -25.32
C ALA A 209 -5.16 -97.91 -25.32
N GLU A 210 -6.25 -98.25 -24.64
CA GLU A 210 -7.48 -97.44 -24.61
C GLU A 210 -7.24 -96.01 -24.08
N GLN A 211 -7.85 -95.01 -24.74
CA GLN A 211 -7.91 -93.59 -24.34
C GLN A 211 -6.66 -92.72 -24.60
N ILE A 212 -5.76 -93.14 -25.46
CA ILE A 212 -4.54 -92.40 -25.77
C ILE A 212 -4.71 -91.50 -27.00
N LYS A 213 -4.23 -90.26 -26.93
CA LYS A 213 -4.09 -89.35 -28.08
C LYS A 213 -2.61 -89.22 -28.44
N PHE A 214 -2.27 -89.37 -29.71
CA PHE A 214 -0.90 -89.21 -30.22
C PHE A 214 -0.88 -88.43 -31.55
N PHE A 215 0.26 -87.83 -31.87
CA PHE A 215 0.48 -87.14 -33.14
C PHE A 215 0.99 -88.11 -34.21
N LYS A 216 0.64 -87.87 -35.48
CA LYS A 216 1.18 -88.65 -36.59
C LYS A 216 2.69 -88.45 -36.71
N SER A 217 3.44 -89.55 -36.63
CA SER A 217 4.90 -89.55 -36.86
C SER A 217 5.21 -90.03 -38.27
N ILE A 218 5.47 -89.09 -39.18
CA ILE A 218 5.79 -89.39 -40.60
C ILE A 218 7.04 -90.28 -40.69
N LYS A 219 8.03 -90.03 -39.83
CA LYS A 219 9.27 -90.82 -39.76
C LYS A 219 8.99 -92.28 -39.38
N LEU A 220 8.15 -92.51 -38.36
CA LEU A 220 7.79 -93.87 -37.95
C LEU A 220 6.99 -94.59 -39.04
N ILE A 221 6.04 -93.91 -39.68
CA ILE A 221 5.27 -94.45 -40.81
C ILE A 221 6.20 -94.92 -41.94
N SER A 222 7.25 -94.15 -42.25
CA SER A 222 8.26 -94.52 -43.24
C SER A 222 9.11 -95.73 -42.81
N ALA A 223 9.54 -95.78 -41.54
CA ALA A 223 10.27 -96.91 -40.99
C ALA A 223 9.45 -98.22 -41.04
N LEU A 224 8.17 -98.15 -40.66
CA LEU A 224 7.24 -99.28 -40.70
C LEU A 224 6.92 -99.73 -42.12
N GLU A 225 6.82 -98.80 -43.08
CA GLU A 225 6.65 -99.14 -44.51
C GLU A 225 7.81 -100.02 -45.00
N LYS A 226 9.04 -99.64 -44.63
CA LYS A 226 10.24 -100.43 -44.99
C LYS A 226 10.18 -101.83 -44.38
N ILE A 227 9.87 -101.95 -43.09
CA ILE A 227 9.78 -103.25 -42.41
C ILE A 227 8.63 -104.11 -42.94
N LYS A 228 7.48 -103.50 -43.28
CA LYS A 228 6.34 -104.18 -43.92
C LYS A 228 6.75 -104.84 -45.23
N ASN A 229 7.58 -104.18 -46.04
CA ASN A 229 7.99 -104.65 -47.35
C ASN A 229 9.18 -105.62 -47.27
N GLU A 230 10.20 -105.29 -46.46
CA GLU A 230 11.52 -105.94 -46.44
C GLU A 230 11.76 -106.87 -45.23
N GLY A 231 10.86 -106.88 -44.23
CA GLY A 231 11.03 -107.64 -43.00
C GLY A 231 11.24 -109.14 -43.21
N GLN A 232 12.10 -109.75 -42.42
CA GLN A 232 12.57 -111.12 -42.66
C GLN A 232 11.56 -112.21 -42.24
N THR A 233 10.60 -111.90 -41.35
CA THR A 233 9.53 -112.82 -40.93
C THR A 233 8.14 -112.30 -41.31
N ARG A 234 7.18 -113.22 -41.57
CA ARG A 234 5.78 -112.86 -41.85
C ARG A 234 5.12 -112.10 -40.71
N GLU A 235 5.50 -112.42 -39.48
CA GLU A 235 4.91 -111.82 -38.29
C GLU A 235 5.36 -110.36 -38.11
N MET A 236 6.64 -110.06 -38.35
CA MET A 236 7.16 -108.68 -38.35
C MET A 236 6.45 -107.83 -39.40
N LYS A 237 6.30 -108.34 -40.63
CA LYS A 237 5.58 -107.62 -41.70
C LYS A 237 4.13 -107.31 -41.29
N ARG A 238 3.44 -108.27 -40.67
CA ARG A 238 2.07 -108.10 -40.19
C ARG A 238 1.98 -107.06 -39.07
N LYS A 239 2.84 -107.13 -38.06
CA LYS A 239 2.85 -106.15 -36.96
C LYS A 239 3.20 -104.74 -37.45
N ALA A 240 4.20 -104.60 -38.32
CA ALA A 240 4.56 -103.31 -38.90
C ALA A 240 3.40 -102.69 -39.68
N LYS A 241 2.67 -103.49 -40.48
CA LYS A 241 1.47 -103.04 -41.18
C LYS A 241 0.38 -102.56 -40.20
N ASN A 242 0.06 -103.37 -39.19
CA ASN A 242 -0.98 -103.02 -38.22
C ASN A 242 -0.68 -101.71 -37.48
N ILE A 243 0.57 -101.54 -37.03
CA ILE A 243 1.03 -100.31 -36.36
C ILE A 243 0.93 -99.10 -37.31
N GLN A 244 1.31 -99.29 -38.58
CA GLN A 244 1.22 -98.24 -39.59
C GLN A 244 -0.22 -97.81 -39.86
N ASP A 245 -1.15 -98.75 -39.96
CA ASP A 245 -2.58 -98.49 -40.18
C ASP A 245 -3.15 -97.67 -38.99
N LEU A 246 -2.85 -98.07 -37.74
CA LEU A 246 -3.26 -97.34 -36.53
C LEU A 246 -2.74 -95.90 -36.49
N LEU A 247 -1.48 -95.67 -36.89
CA LEU A 247 -0.91 -94.31 -36.95
C LEU A 247 -1.62 -93.43 -37.98
N ASN A 248 -2.09 -94.01 -39.08
CA ASN A 248 -2.78 -93.28 -40.14
C ASN A 248 -4.24 -92.94 -39.78
N GLU A 249 -4.93 -93.86 -39.11
CA GLU A 249 -6.35 -93.72 -38.74
C GLU A 249 -6.54 -92.85 -37.49
N ASP A 250 -5.77 -93.08 -36.42
CA ASP A 250 -6.05 -92.51 -35.09
C ASP A 250 -5.13 -91.32 -34.70
N GLY A 251 -4.10 -91.01 -35.49
CA GLY A 251 -3.16 -89.91 -35.19
C GLY A 251 -3.67 -88.50 -35.54
N GLN A 252 -3.29 -87.48 -34.77
CA GLN A 252 -3.59 -86.05 -35.03
C GLN A 252 -2.63 -85.41 -36.04
N ALA A 253 -3.03 -84.27 -36.64
CA ALA A 253 -2.25 -83.50 -37.62
C ALA A 253 -0.83 -83.15 -37.12
N GLU A 254 0.11 -82.93 -38.05
CA GLU A 254 1.52 -82.73 -37.72
C GLU A 254 1.73 -81.46 -36.88
N LYS A 255 2.58 -81.54 -35.85
CA LYS A 255 2.84 -80.43 -34.90
C LYS A 255 3.25 -79.12 -35.59
N THR A 256 3.94 -79.20 -36.72
CA THR A 256 4.41 -78.08 -37.54
C THR A 256 3.30 -77.24 -38.16
N GLU A 257 2.15 -77.83 -38.47
CA GLU A 257 1.03 -77.15 -39.13
C GLU A 257 0.30 -76.19 -38.15
N ILE A 258 0.25 -76.57 -36.87
CA ILE A 258 -0.34 -75.75 -35.80
C ILE A 258 0.55 -74.53 -35.48
N ASP A 259 1.88 -74.68 -35.55
CA ASP A 259 2.82 -73.60 -35.25
C ASP A 259 2.77 -72.46 -36.30
N LEU A 260 2.51 -72.80 -37.57
CA LEU A 260 2.41 -71.83 -38.67
C LEU A 260 1.17 -70.93 -38.54
N GLU A 261 0.03 -71.51 -38.18
CA GLU A 261 -1.23 -70.77 -37.97
C GLU A 261 -1.08 -69.73 -36.86
N ASN A 262 -0.41 -70.10 -35.77
CA ASN A 262 -0.13 -69.19 -34.65
C ASN A 262 0.79 -68.01 -35.04
N ALA A 263 1.75 -68.24 -35.95
CA ALA A 263 2.64 -67.18 -36.43
C ALA A 263 1.89 -66.13 -37.27
N ASN A 264 0.98 -66.56 -38.13
CA ASN A 264 0.19 -65.67 -39.00
C ASN A 264 -0.73 -64.75 -38.20
N GLN A 265 -1.35 -65.26 -37.12
CA GLN A 265 -2.19 -64.43 -36.24
C GLN A 265 -1.40 -63.32 -35.53
N ARG A 266 -0.14 -63.59 -35.17
CA ARG A 266 0.77 -62.57 -34.58
C ARG A 266 1.11 -61.46 -35.56
N ILE A 267 1.37 -61.79 -36.83
CA ILE A 267 1.69 -60.79 -37.88
C ILE A 267 0.52 -59.82 -38.06
N ALA A 268 -0.70 -60.33 -38.20
CA ALA A 268 -1.90 -59.50 -38.34
C ALA A 268 -2.10 -58.54 -37.14
N THR A 269 -1.72 -59.00 -35.94
CA THR A 269 -1.79 -58.16 -34.73
C THR A 269 -0.78 -57.00 -34.78
N PHE A 270 0.45 -57.25 -35.24
CA PHE A 270 1.47 -56.21 -35.35
C PHE A 270 1.15 -55.18 -36.44
N GLU A 271 0.59 -55.59 -37.57
CA GLU A 271 0.18 -54.67 -38.64
C GLU A 271 -0.85 -53.64 -38.14
N LYS A 272 -1.83 -54.08 -37.33
CA LYS A 272 -2.82 -53.20 -36.71
C LYS A 272 -2.19 -52.20 -35.73
N GLN A 273 -1.16 -52.62 -34.99
CA GLN A 273 -0.42 -51.72 -34.09
C GLN A 273 0.36 -50.66 -34.86
N ILE A 274 1.01 -51.04 -35.97
CA ILE A 274 1.75 -50.11 -36.84
C ILE A 274 0.80 -49.03 -37.39
N GLN A 275 -0.36 -49.41 -37.93
CA GLN A 275 -1.36 -48.45 -38.41
C GLN A 275 -1.78 -47.46 -37.32
N THR A 276 -1.96 -47.93 -36.09
CA THR A 276 -2.32 -47.09 -34.95
C THR A 276 -1.20 -46.10 -34.60
N PHE A 277 0.07 -46.52 -34.66
CA PHE A 277 1.20 -45.63 -34.42
C PHE A 277 1.37 -44.60 -35.53
N THR A 278 1.17 -44.97 -36.80
CA THR A 278 1.23 -44.04 -37.94
C THR A 278 0.22 -42.91 -37.78
N ALA A 279 -1.04 -43.21 -37.45
CA ALA A 279 -2.06 -42.18 -37.23
C ALA A 279 -1.71 -41.24 -36.06
N LYS A 280 -1.10 -41.76 -35.00
CA LYS A 280 -0.62 -40.94 -33.87
C LYS A 280 0.55 -40.03 -34.24
N ILE A 281 1.43 -40.47 -35.13
CA ILE A 281 2.55 -39.65 -35.63
C ILE A 281 1.99 -38.50 -36.46
N GLU A 282 1.08 -38.78 -37.41
CA GLU A 282 0.44 -37.74 -38.23
C GLU A 282 -0.29 -36.69 -37.38
N GLN A 283 -1.00 -37.12 -36.32
CA GLN A 283 -1.64 -36.20 -35.38
C GLN A 283 -0.63 -35.31 -34.65
N LYS A 284 0.52 -35.86 -34.24
CA LYS A 284 1.58 -35.08 -33.59
C LYS A 284 2.23 -34.10 -34.55
N ASP A 285 2.46 -34.48 -35.80
CA ASP A 285 3.05 -33.60 -36.82
C ASP A 285 2.14 -32.40 -37.10
N GLN A 286 0.82 -32.62 -37.17
CA GLN A 286 -0.15 -31.52 -37.26
C GLN A 286 -0.04 -30.56 -36.06
N SER A 287 0.06 -31.10 -34.85
CA SER A 287 0.19 -30.29 -33.63
C SER A 287 1.50 -29.50 -33.59
N ILE A 288 2.61 -30.08 -34.06
CA ILE A 288 3.91 -29.40 -34.20
C ILE A 288 3.82 -28.24 -35.20
N ASN A 289 3.14 -28.43 -36.32
CA ASN A 289 2.96 -27.37 -37.31
C ASN A 289 2.17 -26.18 -36.72
N THR A 290 1.05 -26.44 -36.03
CA THR A 290 0.29 -25.38 -35.34
C THR A 290 1.14 -24.63 -34.31
N LEU A 291 1.90 -25.35 -33.48
CA LEU A 291 2.77 -24.72 -32.49
C LEU A 291 3.90 -23.90 -33.13
N THR A 292 4.38 -24.32 -34.30
CA THR A 292 5.41 -23.59 -35.06
C THR A 292 4.86 -22.27 -35.60
N GLU A 293 3.64 -22.26 -36.12
CA GLU A 293 2.96 -21.04 -36.57
C GLU A 293 2.69 -20.08 -35.41
N GLU A 294 2.19 -20.58 -34.27
CA GLU A 294 1.99 -19.76 -33.06
C GLU A 294 3.29 -19.15 -32.56
N LYS A 295 4.40 -19.90 -32.61
CA LYS A 295 5.72 -19.39 -32.23
C LYS A 295 6.15 -18.26 -33.15
N ALA A 296 6.01 -18.42 -34.47
CA ALA A 296 6.36 -17.38 -35.44
C ALA A 296 5.55 -16.09 -35.22
N GLN A 297 4.26 -16.20 -34.91
CA GLN A 297 3.42 -15.03 -34.57
C GLN A 297 3.87 -14.33 -33.28
N LYS A 298 4.22 -15.11 -32.25
CA LYS A 298 4.74 -14.57 -30.98
C LYS A 298 6.07 -13.85 -31.18
N ASP A 299 6.97 -14.41 -31.99
CA ASP A 299 8.26 -13.81 -32.31
C ASP A 299 8.08 -12.45 -33.03
N GLN A 300 7.17 -12.37 -34.01
CA GLN A 300 6.82 -11.08 -34.66
C GLN A 300 6.24 -10.05 -33.67
N ARG A 301 5.41 -10.49 -32.72
CA ARG A 301 4.85 -9.60 -31.71
C ARG A 301 5.93 -9.06 -30.75
N ILE A 302 6.91 -9.89 -30.39
CA ILE A 302 8.05 -9.49 -29.56
C ILE A 302 8.88 -8.42 -30.28
N GLU A 303 9.12 -8.59 -31.58
CA GLU A 303 9.88 -7.61 -32.38
C GLU A 303 9.16 -6.25 -32.43
N ALA A 304 7.85 -6.24 -32.69
CA ALA A 304 7.05 -5.02 -32.68
C ALA A 304 7.08 -4.30 -31.32
N LEU A 305 6.92 -5.04 -30.22
CA LEU A 305 6.99 -4.49 -28.86
C LEU A 305 8.40 -3.95 -28.52
N THR A 306 9.45 -4.58 -29.06
CA THR A 306 10.83 -4.13 -28.87
C THR A 306 11.08 -2.78 -29.54
N GLN A 307 10.54 -2.59 -30.76
CA GLN A 307 10.61 -1.30 -31.46
C GLN A 307 9.83 -0.21 -30.72
N GLU A 308 8.61 -0.51 -30.26
CA GLU A 308 7.78 0.43 -29.49
C GLU A 308 8.48 0.87 -28.20
N ASN A 309 9.07 -0.07 -27.45
CA ASN A 309 9.83 0.24 -26.25
C ASN A 309 11.03 1.13 -26.53
N THR A 310 11.76 0.88 -27.62
CA THR A 310 12.89 1.72 -28.03
C THR A 310 12.44 3.16 -28.31
N GLN A 311 11.32 3.33 -29.01
CA GLN A 311 10.76 4.64 -29.31
C GLN A 311 10.28 5.37 -28.04
N ASN A 312 9.64 4.65 -27.12
CA ASN A 312 9.22 5.20 -25.84
C ASN A 312 10.41 5.63 -24.98
N GLN A 313 11.51 4.87 -25.01
CA GLN A 313 12.72 5.24 -24.29
C GLN A 313 13.35 6.52 -24.85
N GLN A 314 13.39 6.70 -26.18
CA GLN A 314 13.85 7.95 -26.80
C GLN A 314 12.98 9.16 -26.43
N LYS A 315 11.65 8.98 -26.38
CA LYS A 315 10.73 10.03 -25.93
C LYS A 315 10.97 10.40 -24.46
N ALA A 316 11.23 9.41 -23.60
CA ALA A 316 11.55 9.63 -22.20
C ALA A 316 12.84 10.44 -22.03
N THR A 317 13.91 10.09 -22.75
CA THR A 317 15.18 10.85 -22.71
C THR A 317 14.99 12.28 -23.20
N THR A 318 14.18 12.49 -24.24
CA THR A 318 13.87 13.85 -24.74
C THR A 318 13.10 14.67 -23.70
N ALA A 319 12.13 14.04 -23.02
CA ALA A 319 11.37 14.68 -21.96
C ALA A 319 12.26 15.04 -20.75
N GLU A 320 13.19 14.18 -20.36
CA GLU A 320 14.17 14.44 -19.30
C GLU A 320 15.03 15.68 -19.59
N VAL A 321 15.54 15.81 -20.82
CA VAL A 321 16.33 16.99 -21.23
C VAL A 321 15.49 18.28 -21.17
N LEU A 322 14.22 18.21 -21.57
CA LEU A 322 13.28 19.32 -21.50
C LEU A 322 12.99 19.74 -20.04
N ILE A 323 12.76 18.75 -19.16
CA ILE A 323 12.56 18.99 -17.72
C ILE A 323 13.81 19.62 -17.09
N GLN A 324 15.01 19.16 -17.46
CA GLN A 324 16.25 19.74 -16.94
C GLN A 324 16.43 21.21 -17.38
N THR A 325 16.06 21.51 -18.63
CA THR A 325 16.09 22.87 -19.17
C THR A 325 15.11 23.79 -18.44
N LEU A 326 13.86 23.34 -18.27
CA LEU A 326 12.83 24.10 -17.55
C LEU A 326 13.19 24.30 -16.08
N THR A 327 13.78 23.29 -15.43
CA THR A 327 14.28 23.39 -14.06
C THR A 327 15.33 24.48 -13.93
N THR A 328 16.30 24.51 -14.86
CA THR A 328 17.36 25.54 -14.88
C THR A 328 16.77 26.94 -15.08
N GLN A 329 15.80 27.09 -15.99
CA GLN A 329 15.12 28.37 -16.22
C GLN A 329 14.33 28.83 -14.99
N ASN A 330 13.64 27.93 -14.30
CA ASN A 330 12.92 28.26 -13.07
C ASN A 330 13.89 28.69 -11.96
N THR A 331 15.02 28.00 -11.79
CA THR A 331 16.05 28.43 -10.83
C THR A 331 16.57 29.84 -11.11
N GLN A 332 16.82 30.18 -12.39
CA GLN A 332 17.22 31.53 -12.79
C GLN A 332 16.14 32.59 -12.52
N LYS A 333 14.87 32.25 -12.78
CA LYS A 333 13.74 33.12 -12.46
C LYS A 333 13.60 33.35 -10.95
N ASP A 334 13.76 32.31 -10.13
CA ASP A 334 13.73 32.42 -8.67
C ASP A 334 14.84 33.32 -8.14
N GLN A 335 16.07 33.22 -8.70
CA GLN A 335 17.17 34.13 -8.37
C GLN A 335 16.84 35.59 -8.73
N SER A 336 16.22 35.83 -9.89
CA SER A 336 15.78 37.18 -10.27
C SER A 336 14.65 37.71 -9.38
N ILE A 337 13.67 36.87 -9.01
CA ILE A 337 12.59 37.22 -8.09
C ILE A 337 13.15 37.59 -6.72
N ASN A 338 14.12 36.83 -6.21
CA ASN A 338 14.77 37.12 -4.94
C ASN A 338 15.49 38.48 -4.99
N THR A 339 16.23 38.74 -6.07
CA THR A 339 16.93 40.03 -6.27
C THR A 339 15.94 41.20 -6.29
N LEU A 340 14.87 41.09 -7.09
CA LEU A 340 13.82 42.11 -7.17
C LEU A 340 13.09 42.31 -5.84
N THR A 341 12.92 41.24 -5.06
CA THR A 341 12.31 41.30 -3.72
C THR A 341 13.21 42.08 -2.76
N THR A 342 14.52 41.85 -2.79
CA THR A 342 15.49 42.63 -1.99
C THR A 342 15.47 44.11 -2.38
N GLU A 343 15.49 44.42 -3.67
CA GLU A 343 15.40 45.82 -4.15
C GLU A 343 14.09 46.49 -3.74
N LYS A 344 12.97 45.78 -3.87
CA LYS A 344 11.65 46.27 -3.42
C LYS A 344 11.67 46.60 -1.94
N ASN A 345 12.21 45.73 -1.10
CA ASN A 345 12.29 45.95 0.34
C ASN A 345 13.18 47.15 0.69
N GLN A 346 14.31 47.33 0.00
CA GLN A 346 15.17 48.51 0.17
C GLN A 346 14.45 49.81 -0.24
N LYS A 347 13.73 49.80 -1.36
CA LYS A 347 12.93 50.95 -1.80
C LYS A 347 11.80 51.26 -0.83
N GLN A 348 11.15 50.24 -0.25
CA GLN A 348 10.12 50.43 0.77
C GLN A 348 10.69 51.10 2.03
N LEU A 349 11.83 50.62 2.54
CA LEU A 349 12.54 51.27 3.65
C LEU A 349 12.86 52.73 3.36
N ARG A 350 13.25 53.05 2.12
CA ARG A 350 13.52 54.44 1.71
C ARG A 350 12.25 55.29 1.67
N ILE A 351 11.12 54.73 1.21
CA ILE A 351 9.81 55.40 1.21
C ILE A 351 9.36 55.68 2.64
N ASP A 352 9.49 54.72 3.54
CA ASP A 352 9.10 54.86 4.95
C ASP A 352 9.92 55.99 5.62
N GLN A 353 11.24 56.02 5.37
CA GLN A 353 12.13 57.09 5.85
C GLN A 353 11.73 58.47 5.31
N LEU A 354 11.48 58.58 4.01
CA LEU A 354 11.07 59.86 3.40
C LEU A 354 9.70 60.32 3.91
N THR A 355 8.80 59.38 4.18
CA THR A 355 7.48 59.67 4.75
C THR A 355 7.64 60.26 6.15
N GLN A 356 8.47 59.65 6.99
CA GLN A 356 8.77 60.15 8.34
C GLN A 356 9.41 61.55 8.31
N ASP A 357 10.39 61.76 7.44
CA ASP A 357 11.04 63.08 7.26
C ASP A 357 10.02 64.15 6.83
N ASN A 358 9.09 63.81 5.93
CA ASN A 358 8.05 64.72 5.49
C ASN A 358 7.06 65.06 6.60
N THR A 359 6.62 64.06 7.40
CA THR A 359 5.76 64.31 8.56
C THR A 359 6.44 65.25 9.57
N GLN A 360 7.75 65.07 9.81
CA GLN A 360 8.50 65.99 10.68
C GLN A 360 8.56 67.41 10.10
N LYS A 361 8.76 67.55 8.78
CA LYS A 361 8.75 68.86 8.12
C LYS A 361 7.38 69.52 8.20
N GLU A 362 6.28 68.78 8.01
CA GLU A 362 4.93 69.30 8.17
C GLU A 362 4.66 69.81 9.60
N GLN A 363 5.09 69.07 10.62
CA GLN A 363 4.98 69.55 12.01
C GLN A 363 5.78 70.83 12.27
N ARG A 364 6.97 70.96 11.67
CA ARG A 364 7.78 72.18 11.75
C ARG A 364 7.10 73.35 11.03
N ILE A 365 6.48 73.11 9.87
CA ILE A 365 5.70 74.13 9.15
C ILE A 365 4.54 74.62 10.02
N LEU A 366 3.75 73.71 10.58
CA LEU A 366 2.63 74.07 11.48
C LEU A 366 3.10 74.90 12.68
N THR A 367 4.27 74.57 13.24
CA THR A 367 4.86 75.32 14.35
C THR A 367 5.22 76.75 13.92
N VAL A 368 5.88 76.90 12.77
CA VAL A 368 6.26 78.21 12.22
C VAL A 368 5.03 79.03 11.82
N GLU A 369 4.00 78.41 11.24
CA GLU A 369 2.74 79.06 10.94
C GLU A 369 2.06 79.60 12.20
N GLY A 370 2.03 78.81 13.29
CA GLY A 370 1.53 79.27 14.59
C GLY A 370 2.33 80.46 15.15
N GLN A 371 3.66 80.43 15.03
CA GLN A 371 4.52 81.55 15.43
C GLN A 371 4.25 82.81 14.58
N ASN A 372 4.11 82.67 13.26
CA ASN A 372 3.82 83.78 12.36
C ASN A 372 2.44 84.40 12.64
N GLN A 373 1.43 83.59 12.96
CA GLN A 373 0.12 84.08 13.36
C GLN A 373 0.21 84.90 14.67
N ALA A 374 0.98 84.41 15.65
CA ALA A 374 1.20 85.13 16.91
C ALA A 374 1.93 86.47 16.67
N LEU A 375 2.99 86.48 15.88
CA LEU A 375 3.71 87.70 15.49
C LEU A 375 2.80 88.68 14.74
N THR A 376 1.96 88.18 13.83
CA THR A 376 1.00 89.01 13.09
C THR A 376 -0.01 89.67 14.03
N ALA A 377 -0.50 88.93 15.03
CA ALA A 377 -1.38 89.48 16.06
C ALA A 377 -0.68 90.55 16.92
N GLU A 378 0.58 90.32 17.30
CA GLU A 378 1.39 91.27 18.05
C GLU A 378 1.64 92.56 17.26
N VAL A 379 2.00 92.45 15.97
CA VAL A 379 2.16 93.61 15.07
C VAL A 379 0.85 94.40 14.99
N ARG A 380 -0.29 93.72 14.78
CA ARG A 380 -1.61 94.38 14.73
C ARG A 380 -1.94 95.12 16.03
N GLN A 381 -1.59 94.54 17.19
CA GLN A 381 -1.78 95.20 18.48
C GLN A 381 -0.87 96.44 18.62
N LYS A 382 0.38 96.35 18.16
CA LYS A 382 1.29 97.50 18.12
C LYS A 382 0.80 98.59 17.18
N ASP A 383 0.28 98.25 16.00
CA ASP A 383 -0.31 99.21 15.06
C ASP A 383 -1.52 99.94 15.67
N GLN A 384 -2.40 99.20 16.35
CA GLN A 384 -3.50 99.82 17.11
C GLN A 384 -2.99 100.80 18.16
N ARG A 385 -1.95 100.41 18.91
CA ARG A 385 -1.33 101.28 19.91
C ARG A 385 -0.69 102.53 19.29
N ILE A 386 -0.02 102.38 18.14
CA ILE A 386 0.55 103.50 17.38
C ILE A 386 -0.55 104.45 16.92
N ASN A 387 -1.67 103.94 16.40
CA ASN A 387 -2.81 104.77 16.00
C ASN A 387 -3.38 105.57 17.17
N THR A 388 -3.63 104.92 18.32
CA THR A 388 -4.08 105.62 19.54
C THR A 388 -3.09 106.69 19.98
N LEU A 389 -1.79 106.37 20.01
CA LEU A 389 -0.75 107.35 20.38
C LEU A 389 -0.67 108.50 19.37
N THR A 390 -0.94 108.25 18.09
CA THR A 390 -0.96 109.28 17.03
C THR A 390 -2.15 110.22 17.22
N GLU A 391 -3.33 109.68 17.55
CA GLU A 391 -4.51 110.47 17.91
C GLU A 391 -4.28 111.30 19.17
N GLU A 392 -3.73 110.69 20.24
CA GLU A 392 -3.36 111.40 21.47
C GLU A 392 -2.36 112.54 21.18
N LYS A 393 -1.36 112.29 20.33
CA LYS A 393 -0.38 113.30 19.92
C LYS A 393 -1.07 114.44 19.16
N ALA A 394 -1.91 114.15 18.18
CA ALA A 394 -2.64 115.17 17.41
C ALA A 394 -3.50 116.04 18.33
N GLN A 395 -4.16 115.43 19.33
CA GLN A 395 -4.97 116.15 20.30
C GLN A 395 -4.12 117.04 21.23
N ARG A 396 -2.95 116.55 21.65
CA ARG A 396 -1.97 117.38 22.39
C ARG A 396 -1.45 118.54 21.54
N ASP A 397 -1.10 118.29 20.28
CA ASP A 397 -0.62 119.33 19.35
C ASP A 397 -1.70 120.41 19.13
N GLN A 398 -2.96 120.00 18.99
CA GLN A 398 -4.11 120.93 18.93
C GLN A 398 -4.24 121.74 20.23
N THR A 399 -4.08 121.10 21.39
CA THR A 399 -4.13 121.78 22.70
C THR A 399 -3.01 122.81 22.83
N ILE A 400 -1.79 122.44 22.42
CA ILE A 400 -0.62 123.34 22.41
C ILE A 400 -0.85 124.52 21.47
N ALA A 401 -1.43 124.29 20.29
CA ALA A 401 -1.75 125.36 19.34
C ALA A 401 -2.78 126.35 19.91
N THR A 402 -3.83 125.84 20.58
CA THR A 402 -4.82 126.68 21.27
C THR A 402 -4.18 127.50 22.37
N LEU A 403 -3.43 126.88 23.28
CA LEU A 403 -2.73 127.57 24.37
C LEU A 403 -1.73 128.61 23.85
N SER A 404 -1.05 128.33 22.74
CA SER A 404 -0.14 129.29 22.10
C SER A 404 -0.89 130.49 21.53
N ARG A 405 -2.09 130.28 20.96
CA ARG A 405 -2.95 131.35 20.46
C ARG A 405 -3.48 132.22 21.59
N GLU A 406 -3.95 131.61 22.67
CA GLU A 406 -4.39 132.29 23.89
C GLU A 406 -3.27 133.13 24.49
N LYS A 407 -2.06 132.56 24.63
CA LYS A 407 -0.89 133.29 25.13
C LYS A 407 -0.50 134.47 24.23
N THR A 408 -0.60 134.30 22.91
CA THR A 408 -0.33 135.38 21.95
C THR A 408 -1.37 136.50 22.06
N GLN A 409 -2.65 136.14 22.24
CA GLN A 409 -3.73 137.09 22.45
C GLN A 409 -3.56 137.84 23.79
N GLU A 410 -3.22 137.14 24.87
CA GLU A 410 -2.92 137.75 26.17
C GLU A 410 -1.74 138.72 26.07
N ASN A 411 -0.65 138.32 25.40
CA ASN A 411 0.49 139.21 25.15
C ASN A 411 0.09 140.45 24.34
N THR A 412 -0.75 140.28 23.31
CA THR A 412 -1.28 141.41 22.51
C THR A 412 -2.12 142.36 23.37
N GLN A 413 -2.96 141.82 24.26
CA GLN A 413 -3.75 142.63 25.20
C GLN A 413 -2.85 143.37 26.21
N LYS A 414 -1.81 142.72 26.72
CA LYS A 414 -0.81 143.36 27.59
C LYS A 414 -0.08 144.48 26.85
N GLU A 415 0.33 144.26 25.61
CA GLU A 415 0.96 145.28 24.74
C GLU A 415 0.03 146.49 24.52
N GLN A 416 -1.24 146.24 24.21
CA GLN A 416 -2.26 147.30 24.08
C GLN A 416 -2.43 148.09 25.38
N ARG A 417 -2.44 147.40 26.55
CA ARG A 417 -2.56 148.05 27.86
C ARG A 417 -1.32 148.89 28.19
N ILE A 418 -0.13 148.42 27.86
CA ILE A 418 1.12 149.18 27.99
C ILE A 418 1.06 150.45 27.15
N ASN A 419 0.60 150.37 25.89
CA ASN A 419 0.47 151.53 25.02
C ASN A 419 -0.55 152.56 25.54
N GLN A 420 -1.69 152.10 26.08
CA GLN A 420 -2.65 152.98 26.75
C GLN A 420 -2.04 153.68 27.98
N LEU A 421 -1.37 152.93 28.85
CA LEU A 421 -0.71 153.49 30.03
C LEU A 421 0.37 154.51 29.63
N ASN A 422 1.12 154.25 28.57
CA ASN A 422 2.12 155.19 28.05
C ASN A 422 1.46 156.51 27.56
N GLN A 423 0.31 156.44 26.90
CA GLN A 423 -0.46 157.64 26.53
C GLN A 423 -0.96 158.42 27.75
N GLU A 424 -1.50 157.72 28.76
CA GLU A 424 -1.92 158.35 30.03
C GLU A 424 -0.75 159.04 30.74
N VAL A 425 0.41 158.38 30.82
CA VAL A 425 1.63 158.97 31.39
C VAL A 425 2.07 160.23 30.60
N GLN A 426 1.97 160.21 29.28
CA GLN A 426 2.33 161.35 28.44
C GLN A 426 1.39 162.55 28.66
N GLN A 427 0.08 162.30 28.81
CA GLN A 427 -0.91 163.33 29.15
C GLN A 427 -0.67 163.93 30.54
N LEU A 428 -0.34 163.09 31.53
CA LEU A 428 0.01 163.57 32.87
C LEU A 428 1.27 164.44 32.87
N ARG A 429 2.28 164.12 32.06
CA ARG A 429 3.47 164.97 31.88
C ARG A 429 3.15 166.33 31.26
N GLN A 430 2.27 166.39 30.27
CA GLN A 430 1.82 167.67 29.69
C GLN A 430 1.07 168.54 30.70
N ARG A 431 0.22 167.93 31.55
CA ARG A 431 -0.43 168.65 32.66
C ARG A 431 0.57 169.18 33.68
N ALA A 432 1.59 168.40 34.04
CA ALA A 432 2.63 168.84 34.97
C ALA A 432 3.40 170.06 34.43
N SER A 433 3.76 170.06 33.14
CA SER A 433 4.40 171.21 32.48
C SER A 433 3.51 172.47 32.47
N ALA A 434 2.19 172.31 32.25
CA ALA A 434 1.25 173.43 32.32
C ALA A 434 1.15 174.00 33.75
N SER A 435 1.16 173.13 34.77
CA SER A 435 1.18 173.54 36.17
C SER A 435 2.49 174.24 36.57
N GLU A 436 3.65 173.80 36.05
CA GLU A 436 4.93 174.51 36.22
C GLU A 436 4.88 175.94 35.65
N GLY A 437 4.25 176.12 34.49
CA GLY A 437 4.02 177.46 33.91
C GLY A 437 3.17 178.36 34.82
N GLN A 438 2.14 177.80 35.47
CA GLN A 438 1.34 178.55 36.46
C GLN A 438 2.14 178.94 37.71
N VAL A 439 3.04 178.06 38.18
CA VAL A 439 3.92 178.34 39.33
C VAL A 439 4.90 179.47 39.01
N GLN A 440 5.44 179.54 37.79
CA GLN A 440 6.30 180.65 37.35
C GLN A 440 5.58 182.01 37.35
N ILE A 441 4.32 182.05 36.90
CA ILE A 441 3.49 183.28 36.90
C ILE A 441 3.21 183.75 38.33
N LEU A 442 2.82 182.84 39.23
CA LEU A 442 2.58 183.16 40.64
C LEU A 442 3.85 183.62 41.37
N THR A 443 5.02 183.13 40.95
CA THR A 443 6.32 183.55 41.50
C THR A 443 6.65 185.00 41.11
N GLN A 444 6.32 185.43 39.90
CA GLN A 444 6.48 186.84 39.48
C GLN A 444 5.52 187.79 40.23
N ASP A 445 4.27 187.37 40.49
CA ASP A 445 3.28 188.15 41.26
C ASP A 445 3.70 188.34 42.73
N LYS A 446 4.39 187.35 43.32
CA LYS A 446 4.97 187.45 44.67
C LYS A 446 6.04 188.55 44.75
N THR A 447 6.96 188.61 43.79
CA THR A 447 8.04 189.62 43.74
C THR A 447 7.52 191.06 43.59
N GLN A 448 6.41 191.27 42.87
CA GLN A 448 5.79 192.61 42.77
C GLN A 448 5.15 193.07 44.09
N LYS A 449 4.60 192.16 44.88
CA LYS A 449 3.99 192.47 46.19
C LYS A 449 5.03 192.76 47.27
N GLU A 450 6.21 192.13 47.22
CA GLU A 450 7.33 192.42 48.15
C GLU A 450 7.91 193.84 47.97
N LEU A 451 7.93 194.38 46.75
CA LEU A 451 8.33 195.77 46.47
C LEU A 451 7.35 196.81 47.04
N ARG A 452 6.06 196.48 47.16
CA ARG A 452 5.02 197.36 47.73
C ARG A 452 5.08 197.43 49.27
N ILE A 453 5.55 196.36 49.91
CA ILE A 453 5.67 196.26 51.39
C ILE A 453 6.81 197.15 51.90
N ASN A 454 7.95 197.21 51.22
CA ASN A 454 9.09 198.04 51.63
C ASN A 454 8.79 199.56 51.60
N THR A 455 7.91 200.01 50.72
CA THR A 455 7.48 201.43 50.65
C THR A 455 6.59 201.80 51.85
N LEU A 456 5.69 200.91 52.28
CA LEU A 456 4.75 201.14 53.39
C LEU A 456 5.41 201.03 54.79
N THR A 457 6.50 200.28 54.92
CA THR A 457 7.27 200.19 56.19
C THR A 457 7.96 201.50 56.56
N THR A 458 8.30 202.33 55.58
CA THR A 458 8.99 203.63 55.81
C THR A 458 8.02 204.72 56.29
N GLU A 459 6.75 204.68 55.87
CA GLU A 459 5.71 205.64 56.29
C GLU A 459 5.19 205.37 57.72
N ASN A 460 5.16 204.10 58.16
CA ASN A 460 4.62 203.72 59.47
C ASN A 460 5.58 204.03 60.64
N GLN A 461 6.89 204.20 60.37
CA GLN A 461 7.88 204.59 61.39
C GLN A 461 7.81 206.09 61.78
N GLN A 462 7.15 206.95 60.99
CA GLN A 462 6.98 208.38 61.32
C GLN A 462 5.73 208.70 62.16
N LEU A 463 4.73 207.82 62.22
CA LEU A 463 3.50 208.06 63.01
C LEU A 463 3.58 207.51 64.45
N LEU A 464 4.47 206.56 64.72
CA LEU A 464 4.59 205.87 66.00
C LEU A 464 5.27 206.71 67.11
N SER A 465 5.91 207.83 66.78
CA SER A 465 6.51 208.75 67.76
C SER A 465 5.54 209.81 68.30
N ARG A 466 4.26 209.82 67.87
CA ARG A 466 3.35 210.95 68.12
C ARG A 466 2.10 210.68 68.96
N ALA A 467 1.78 209.45 69.32
CA ALA A 467 0.54 209.20 70.08
C ALA A 467 0.61 208.09 71.14
N THR A 468 1.77 207.90 71.74
CA THR A 468 2.00 207.27 73.07
C THR A 468 1.35 208.09 74.21
N ARG A 469 0.15 208.63 74.00
CA ARG A 469 -0.54 209.56 74.90
C ARG A 469 -2.03 209.28 75.12
N ALA A 470 -2.60 208.21 74.55
CA ALA A 470 -4.05 207.94 74.62
C ALA A 470 -4.42 206.57 75.21
N GLU A 471 -3.57 206.04 76.09
CA GLU A 471 -3.59 204.67 76.62
C GLU A 471 -4.47 204.48 77.87
N GLN A 472 -5.75 204.90 77.92
CA GLN A 472 -6.48 204.77 79.21
C GLN A 472 -8.00 204.51 79.26
N GLN A 473 -8.65 203.89 78.27
CA GLN A 473 -10.03 203.36 78.47
C GLN A 473 -10.24 201.99 77.79
N VAL A 474 -10.23 200.89 78.55
CA VAL A 474 -11.42 200.10 79.00
C VAL A 474 -11.90 199.11 77.92
N GLN A 475 -11.63 197.79 78.01
CA GLN A 475 -12.12 196.76 78.95
C GLN A 475 -13.64 196.51 78.87
N THR A 476 -14.02 195.23 78.64
CA THR A 476 -15.35 194.60 78.86
C THR A 476 -16.28 194.49 77.63
N LEU A 477 -16.45 193.27 77.10
CA LEU A 477 -17.73 192.58 76.82
C LEU A 477 -17.43 191.31 75.97
N THR A 478 -17.41 190.09 76.52
CA THR A 478 -18.57 189.30 76.96
C THR A 478 -18.85 188.14 76.01
N THR A 479 -18.53 186.97 76.53
CA THR A 479 -18.97 185.60 76.26
C THR A 479 -20.47 185.44 75.99
N GLU A 480 -20.90 184.74 74.93
CA GLU A 480 -22.22 184.04 74.82
C GLU A 480 -22.49 183.44 73.42
N ARG A 481 -22.25 182.15 73.12
CA ARG A 481 -23.17 181.43 72.19
C ARG A 481 -23.09 179.90 72.10
N ASN A 482 -23.14 179.22 73.24
CA ASN A 482 -23.69 177.85 73.25
C ASN A 482 -25.17 177.90 72.80
N SER A 483 -25.56 177.16 71.75
CA SER A 483 -26.86 176.44 71.64
C SER A 483 -27.16 175.91 70.22
N LYS A 484 -27.75 174.70 70.19
CA LYS A 484 -28.47 173.95 69.11
C LYS A 484 -27.69 172.76 68.52
N GLN A 485 -27.91 171.49 68.88
CA GLN A 485 -29.13 170.72 69.20
C GLN A 485 -29.97 170.29 67.97
N GLN A 486 -29.91 168.98 67.70
CA GLN A 486 -30.90 168.07 67.12
C GLN A 486 -31.36 168.18 65.66
N SER A 487 -31.05 167.12 64.89
CA SER A 487 -32.02 166.07 64.54
C SER A 487 -31.27 164.79 64.11
N ILE A 488 -31.45 163.61 64.73
CA ILE A 488 -32.64 162.73 64.64
C ILE A 488 -32.75 162.26 63.17
N ASP A 489 -32.65 161.00 62.75
CA ASP A 489 -32.88 159.69 63.37
C ASP A 489 -32.37 158.61 62.37
N THR A 490 -31.67 157.57 62.80
CA THR A 490 -32.24 156.28 63.24
C THR A 490 -32.77 155.41 62.07
N LEU A 491 -32.08 154.27 61.83
CA LEU A 491 -32.53 153.03 61.17
C LEU A 491 -32.74 152.99 59.64
N THR A 492 -31.69 152.92 58.80
CA THR A 492 -31.90 152.44 57.40
C THR A 492 -30.75 151.70 56.71
N ARG A 493 -29.66 151.30 57.37
CA ARG A 493 -28.59 150.58 56.65
C ARG A 493 -27.90 149.52 57.48
N GLU A 494 -28.44 148.31 57.45
CA GLU A 494 -27.69 147.08 57.71
C GLU A 494 -28.46 145.85 57.19
N LYS A 495 -28.91 145.92 55.94
CA LYS A 495 -29.51 144.79 55.22
C LYS A 495 -28.66 144.45 54.00
N GLN A 496 -28.25 143.19 53.97
CA GLN A 496 -27.69 142.42 52.85
C GLN A 496 -26.17 142.38 52.71
N GLN A 497 -25.59 141.36 53.32
CA GLN A 497 -24.68 140.49 52.58
C GLN A 497 -24.75 139.06 53.14
N LYS A 498 -25.22 138.14 52.27
CA LYS A 498 -24.65 136.82 51.94
C LYS A 498 -24.20 135.92 53.08
N ASP A 499 -24.40 134.62 53.09
CA ASP A 499 -25.00 133.61 52.21
C ASP A 499 -24.78 132.31 53.01
N LEU A 500 -25.65 131.31 52.82
CA LEU A 500 -25.31 129.88 52.70
C LEU A 500 -26.44 129.04 53.26
N SER A 501 -27.21 128.49 52.33
CA SER A 501 -28.01 127.31 52.57
C SER A 501 -28.13 126.57 51.24
N ILE A 502 -27.68 125.33 51.18
CA ILE A 502 -28.60 124.17 51.08
C ILE A 502 -27.79 122.88 50.87
N THR A 503 -28.05 121.96 51.79
CA THR A 503 -27.67 120.55 51.81
C THR A 503 -28.96 119.75 51.58
N THR A 504 -28.86 118.63 50.86
CA THR A 504 -29.83 117.51 50.75
C THR A 504 -30.87 117.62 49.63
N LEU A 505 -30.79 116.71 48.64
CA LEU A 505 -31.81 115.68 48.31
C LEU A 505 -31.57 115.05 46.91
N THR A 506 -31.20 113.76 46.91
CA THR A 506 -31.86 112.69 46.12
C THR A 506 -31.56 112.52 44.62
N ASN A 507 -30.79 111.46 44.30
CA ASN A 507 -31.00 110.41 43.26
C ASN A 507 -29.63 109.84 42.80
N GLU A 508 -29.38 108.56 42.50
CA GLU A 508 -29.97 107.24 42.73
C GLU A 508 -28.92 106.22 42.17
N ASN A 509 -28.78 105.05 42.80
CA ASN A 509 -28.11 103.82 42.31
C ASN A 509 -26.57 103.74 42.11
N ASN A 510 -25.89 102.90 42.91
CA ASN A 510 -25.28 101.64 42.42
C ASN A 510 -24.64 100.78 43.54
N LYS A 511 -24.73 99.45 43.38
CA LYS A 511 -24.41 98.38 44.36
C LYS A 511 -23.00 97.78 44.22
N LYS A 512 -22.40 97.48 45.39
CA LYS A 512 -21.65 96.27 45.86
C LYS A 512 -20.49 95.73 45.01
N ASP A 513 -19.23 95.83 45.45
CA ASP A 513 -18.50 95.08 46.51
C ASP A 513 -17.91 93.72 46.08
N GLN A 514 -16.58 93.70 46.01
CA GLN A 514 -15.72 92.53 45.84
C GLN A 514 -14.41 92.78 46.61
N SER A 515 -14.11 91.98 47.64
CA SER A 515 -12.74 91.58 48.03
C SER A 515 -12.75 90.65 49.26
N ILE A 516 -12.36 89.38 49.12
CA ILE A 516 -11.03 88.81 49.50
C ILE A 516 -11.06 88.40 51.02
N THR A 517 -10.76 87.20 51.53
CA THR A 517 -9.55 86.32 51.50
C THR A 517 -9.84 85.20 52.54
N ASN A 518 -9.69 83.90 52.27
CA ASN A 518 -8.49 83.05 52.43
C ASN A 518 -8.39 82.24 53.76
N LEU A 519 -7.85 81.02 53.57
CA LEU A 519 -7.28 80.09 54.56
C LEU A 519 -8.20 79.02 55.18
N GLN A 520 -8.81 78.19 54.33
CA GLN A 520 -9.39 76.90 54.75
C GLN A 520 -9.33 75.81 53.65
N ARG A 521 -8.30 75.85 52.78
CA ARG A 521 -8.26 75.03 51.54
C ARG A 521 -7.22 73.90 51.51
N ASP A 522 -6.27 73.82 52.45
CA ASP A 522 -5.11 72.92 52.27
C ASP A 522 -5.21 71.52 52.91
N LYS A 523 -6.33 71.15 53.53
CA LYS A 523 -6.49 69.78 54.10
C LYS A 523 -7.10 68.75 53.13
N LYS A 524 -7.72 69.19 52.03
CA LYS A 524 -8.50 68.32 51.12
C LYS A 524 -7.70 67.70 49.96
N LYS A 525 -6.38 67.91 49.88
CA LYS A 525 -5.58 67.54 48.69
C LYS A 525 -4.80 66.22 48.80
N ALA A 526 -4.80 65.56 49.96
CA ALA A 526 -3.99 64.35 50.19
C ALA A 526 -4.79 63.04 50.23
N GLU A 527 -6.13 63.08 50.32
CA GLU A 527 -6.98 61.87 50.41
C GLU A 527 -7.49 61.37 49.04
N ASP A 528 -7.38 62.18 47.98
CA ASP A 528 -7.89 61.84 46.64
C ASP A 528 -6.92 61.02 45.75
N GLN A 529 -5.67 60.75 46.19
CA GLN A 529 -4.67 60.06 45.34
C GLN A 529 -4.69 58.53 45.42
N VAL A 530 -5.41 57.91 46.37
CA VAL A 530 -5.48 56.44 46.49
C VAL A 530 -6.73 55.85 45.81
N ALA A 531 -7.77 56.66 45.57
CA ALA A 531 -9.00 56.22 44.88
C ALA A 531 -8.87 56.16 43.34
N GLU A 532 -7.93 56.87 42.74
CA GLU A 532 -7.81 56.98 41.27
C GLU A 532 -7.08 55.78 40.62
N LYS A 533 -6.15 55.12 41.33
CA LYS A 533 -5.39 53.98 40.77
C LYS A 533 -6.16 52.66 40.72
N GLN A 534 -7.21 52.47 41.53
CA GLN A 534 -8.08 51.28 41.46
C GLN A 534 -9.15 51.42 40.36
N LYS A 535 -9.43 52.65 39.89
CA LYS A 535 -10.39 52.95 38.82
C LYS A 535 -9.82 52.70 37.42
N GLN A 536 -8.50 52.79 37.25
CA GLN A 536 -7.83 52.49 35.96
C GLN A 536 -7.73 50.98 35.66
N ILE A 537 -7.77 50.11 36.68
CA ILE A 537 -7.71 48.64 36.50
C ILE A 537 -9.09 48.06 36.09
N ASN A 538 -10.19 48.68 36.54
CA ASN A 538 -11.55 48.22 36.21
C ASN A 538 -12.06 48.70 34.84
N THR A 539 -11.54 49.81 34.31
CA THR A 539 -11.91 50.32 32.97
C THR A 539 -11.25 49.49 31.85
N ALA A 540 -10.00 49.06 32.01
CA ALA A 540 -9.30 48.21 31.04
C ALA A 540 -9.92 46.79 30.90
N ASN A 541 -10.49 46.23 31.97
CA ASN A 541 -11.19 44.93 31.93
C ASN A 541 -12.57 45.02 31.27
N ASN A 542 -13.25 46.16 31.37
CA ASN A 542 -14.56 46.38 30.73
C ASN A 542 -14.44 46.73 29.23
N GLU A 543 -13.34 47.37 28.80
CA GLU A 543 -13.03 47.61 27.38
C GLU A 543 -12.54 46.33 26.67
N LYS A 544 -11.83 45.44 27.37
CA LYS A 544 -11.48 44.11 26.85
C LYS A 544 -12.71 43.22 26.64
N ASN A 545 -13.63 43.20 27.60
CA ASN A 545 -14.87 42.42 27.48
C ASN A 545 -15.86 43.01 26.47
N SER A 546 -15.90 44.33 26.26
CA SER A 546 -16.75 44.95 25.22
C SER A 546 -16.19 44.77 23.81
N ALA A 547 -14.86 44.83 23.63
CA ALA A 547 -14.20 44.53 22.36
C ALA A 547 -14.31 43.04 22.00
N GLU A 548 -14.24 42.13 22.98
CA GLU A 548 -14.42 40.69 22.78
C GLU A 548 -15.88 40.34 22.44
N LYS A 549 -16.86 41.04 23.03
CA LYS A 549 -18.27 40.92 22.66
C LYS A 549 -18.55 41.47 21.26
N SER A 550 -17.97 42.62 20.89
CA SER A 550 -18.14 43.18 19.54
C SER A 550 -17.40 42.37 18.47
N PHE A 551 -16.26 41.76 18.79
CA PHE A 551 -15.54 40.86 17.89
C PHE A 551 -16.35 39.58 17.64
N ASN A 552 -16.88 38.94 18.69
CA ASN A 552 -17.74 37.76 18.56
C ASN A 552 -19.06 38.08 17.84
N GLU A 553 -19.67 39.24 18.09
CA GLU A 553 -20.87 39.69 17.36
C GLU A 553 -20.57 40.01 15.88
N ASN A 554 -19.40 40.59 15.58
CA ASN A 554 -18.98 40.84 14.20
C ASN A 554 -18.61 39.54 13.47
N GLN A 555 -18.02 38.57 14.15
CA GLN A 555 -17.69 37.25 13.61
C GLN A 555 -18.95 36.42 13.37
N LYS A 556 -19.93 36.49 14.28
CA LYS A 556 -21.26 35.91 14.11
C LYS A 556 -22.02 36.58 12.96
N LYS A 557 -22.04 37.92 12.89
CA LYS A 557 -22.64 38.66 11.76
C LYS A 557 -21.99 38.32 10.43
N MET A 558 -20.66 38.15 10.39
CA MET A 558 -19.92 37.72 9.20
C MET A 558 -20.31 36.30 8.78
N ASN A 559 -20.38 35.35 9.73
CA ASN A 559 -20.83 33.99 9.48
C ASN A 559 -22.30 33.96 9.00
N ASP A 560 -23.17 34.78 9.58
CA ASP A 560 -24.58 34.89 9.19
C ASP A 560 -24.72 35.51 7.78
N LEU A 561 -23.88 36.48 7.43
CA LEU A 561 -23.79 37.05 6.07
C LEU A 561 -23.28 36.01 5.07
N LEU A 562 -22.25 35.23 5.43
CA LEU A 562 -21.76 34.12 4.61
C LEU A 562 -22.86 33.07 4.40
N LYS A 563 -23.63 32.70 5.43
CA LYS A 563 -24.79 31.81 5.31
C LYS A 563 -25.88 32.37 4.39
N GLN A 564 -26.08 33.68 4.38
CA GLN A 564 -27.00 34.33 3.45
C GLN A 564 -26.47 34.29 2.01
N MET A 565 -25.17 34.49 1.81
CA MET A 565 -24.50 34.40 0.50
C MET A 565 -24.50 32.98 -0.08
N VAL A 566 -24.50 31.94 0.76
CA VAL A 566 -24.56 30.52 0.34
C VAL A 566 -25.90 30.15 -0.33
N LYS A 567 -26.94 30.98 -0.21
CA LYS A 567 -28.25 30.76 -0.86
C LYS A 567 -28.35 31.32 -2.30
N GLU A 568 -27.42 32.17 -2.75
CA GLU A 568 -27.43 32.77 -4.09
C GLU A 568 -26.32 32.16 -4.98
N LYS A 569 -26.67 31.74 -6.22
CA LYS A 569 -25.83 30.95 -7.14
C LYS A 569 -24.70 31.72 -7.86
N ASP A 570 -24.23 32.85 -7.33
CA ASP A 570 -23.28 33.73 -8.04
C ASP A 570 -21.81 33.30 -7.87
N LYS A 571 -21.18 32.86 -8.96
CA LYS A 571 -19.76 32.45 -9.05
C LYS A 571 -18.75 33.54 -8.65
N GLU A 572 -19.11 34.82 -8.77
CA GLU A 572 -18.20 35.94 -8.52
C GLU A 572 -17.97 36.18 -7.00
N LYS A 573 -18.93 35.80 -6.16
CA LYS A 573 -18.87 35.95 -4.69
C LYS A 573 -18.11 34.80 -3.98
N LEU A 574 -17.94 33.63 -4.59
CA LEU A 574 -17.14 32.51 -4.06
C LEU A 574 -15.66 32.90 -3.83
N SER A 575 -15.15 33.84 -4.61
CA SER A 575 -13.79 34.39 -4.47
C SER A 575 -13.61 35.31 -3.24
N GLN A 576 -14.70 35.79 -2.64
CA GLN A 576 -14.69 36.73 -1.52
C GLN A 576 -14.74 36.03 -0.15
N ILE A 577 -14.88 34.70 -0.11
CA ILE A 577 -14.87 33.94 1.13
C ILE A 577 -13.45 33.93 1.69
N PRO A 578 -13.23 34.31 2.97
CA PRO A 578 -11.89 34.48 3.54
C PRO A 578 -11.28 33.13 3.95
N TRP A 579 -11.13 32.20 3.00
CA TRP A 579 -10.60 30.86 3.23
C TRP A 579 -9.23 30.84 3.90
N ILE A 580 -8.39 31.82 3.60
CA ILE A 580 -7.05 31.97 4.19
C ILE A 580 -7.16 32.25 5.70
N GLU A 581 -8.06 33.14 6.13
CA GLU A 581 -8.25 33.44 7.56
C GLU A 581 -8.89 32.25 8.29
N MET A 582 -9.87 31.59 7.68
CA MET A 582 -10.44 30.35 8.24
C MET A 582 -9.39 29.24 8.38
N CYS A 583 -8.45 29.14 7.43
CA CYS A 583 -7.34 28.20 7.51
C CYS A 583 -6.39 28.52 8.67
N LYS A 584 -6.10 29.80 8.93
CA LYS A 584 -5.32 30.22 10.11
C LYS A 584 -6.02 29.81 11.40
N ASP A 585 -7.33 30.05 11.50
CA ASP A 585 -8.13 29.67 12.67
C ASP A 585 -8.12 28.15 12.90
N LEU A 586 -8.28 27.34 11.85
CA LEU A 586 -8.23 25.87 11.96
C LEU A 586 -6.85 25.35 12.38
N ASN A 587 -5.76 26.02 11.99
CA ASN A 587 -4.40 25.62 12.35
C ASN A 587 -4.06 25.85 13.84
N ASN A 588 -4.93 26.48 14.62
CA ASN A 588 -4.77 26.60 16.07
C ASN A 588 -5.06 25.24 16.76
N ILE A 589 -4.08 24.36 16.79
CA ILE A 589 -4.20 23.01 17.39
C ILE A 589 -4.40 23.10 18.90
N ILE A 590 -5.44 22.43 19.41
CA ILE A 590 -5.71 22.36 20.84
C ILE A 590 -4.78 21.30 21.47
N THR A 591 -3.94 21.76 22.40
CA THR A 591 -3.01 20.93 23.19
C THR A 591 -3.37 21.01 24.68
N GLN A 592 -2.70 20.19 25.50
CA GLN A 592 -2.89 20.23 26.95
C GLN A 592 -2.57 21.61 27.56
N TRP A 593 -1.69 22.40 26.94
CA TRP A 593 -1.24 23.71 27.42
C TRP A 593 -1.92 24.91 26.74
N SER A 594 -2.88 24.66 25.85
CA SER A 594 -3.58 25.74 25.15
C SER A 594 -4.49 26.51 26.11
N ASP A 595 -4.34 27.83 26.19
CA ASP A 595 -5.31 28.72 26.84
C ASP A 595 -6.56 28.87 25.98
N ASN A 596 -7.73 29.07 26.58
CA ASN A 596 -9.02 29.26 25.89
C ASN A 596 -9.44 28.12 24.92
N LYS A 597 -9.11 26.86 25.24
CA LYS A 597 -9.42 25.66 24.42
C LYS A 597 -10.85 25.63 23.90
N GLU A 598 -11.83 25.96 24.75
CA GLU A 598 -13.25 25.95 24.39
C GLU A 598 -13.58 26.94 23.28
N LYS A 599 -12.97 28.15 23.32
CA LYS A 599 -13.16 29.16 22.28
C LYS A 599 -12.52 28.73 20.96
N ILE A 600 -11.31 28.14 21.02
CA ILE A 600 -10.63 27.61 19.83
C ILE A 600 -11.46 26.49 19.21
N LEU A 601 -11.93 25.54 20.03
CA LEU A 601 -12.78 24.44 19.59
C LEU A 601 -14.05 24.96 18.93
N GLN A 602 -14.75 25.89 19.59
CA GLN A 602 -15.97 26.47 19.07
C GLN A 602 -15.74 27.13 17.71
N ARG A 603 -14.63 27.87 17.56
CA ARG A 603 -14.27 28.49 16.29
C ARG A 603 -13.96 27.46 15.19
N GLN A 604 -13.24 26.38 15.51
CA GLN A 604 -12.99 25.29 14.57
C GLN A 604 -14.31 24.64 14.12
N ILE A 605 -15.23 24.41 15.05
CA ILE A 605 -16.55 23.83 14.77
C ILE A 605 -17.37 24.74 13.85
N GLU A 606 -17.43 26.05 14.13
CA GLU A 606 -18.16 27.01 13.29
C GLU A 606 -17.67 27.01 11.84
N ILE A 607 -16.35 26.97 11.64
CA ILE A 607 -15.75 26.90 10.30
C ILE A 607 -16.13 25.59 9.61
N CYS A 608 -16.06 24.47 10.33
CA CYS A 608 -16.44 23.16 9.81
C CYS A 608 -17.93 23.12 9.43
N GLU A 609 -18.82 23.68 10.26
CA GLU A 609 -20.25 23.76 10.00
C GLU A 609 -20.56 24.61 8.76
N LEU A 610 -19.87 25.74 8.60
CA LEU A 610 -19.98 26.56 7.40
C LEU A 610 -19.60 25.76 6.15
N MET A 611 -18.47 25.05 6.17
CA MET A 611 -18.04 24.19 5.06
C MET A 611 -19.07 23.10 4.73
N ILE A 612 -19.66 22.48 5.76
CA ILE A 612 -20.71 21.47 5.61
C ILE A 612 -21.93 22.09 4.93
N GLU A 613 -22.42 23.23 5.41
CA GLU A 613 -23.57 23.93 4.82
C GLU A 613 -23.30 24.34 3.35
N MET A 614 -22.06 24.71 3.07
CA MET A 614 -21.62 25.08 1.73
C MET A 614 -21.60 23.91 0.75
N PHE A 615 -20.96 22.80 1.11
CA PHE A 615 -20.60 21.74 0.14
C PHE A 615 -21.43 20.45 0.26
N ASN A 616 -22.23 20.29 1.30
CA ASN A 616 -23.01 19.07 1.51
C ASN A 616 -23.98 18.83 0.34
N GLN A 617 -23.82 17.68 -0.33
CA GLN A 617 -24.60 17.26 -1.50
C GLN A 617 -24.49 18.23 -2.71
N LYS A 618 -23.41 19.02 -2.81
CA LYS A 618 -23.18 19.93 -3.94
C LYS A 618 -21.91 19.59 -4.70
N GLU A 619 -22.04 19.45 -6.01
CA GLU A 619 -20.94 19.33 -6.98
C GLU A 619 -20.35 20.72 -7.28
N ASP A 620 -19.74 21.32 -6.25
CA ASP A 620 -19.04 22.60 -6.38
C ASP A 620 -17.52 22.38 -6.34
N ASP A 621 -16.98 21.84 -7.43
CA ASP A 621 -15.56 21.54 -7.54
C ASP A 621 -14.68 22.80 -7.46
N GLU A 622 -15.14 23.93 -8.00
CA GLU A 622 -14.36 25.17 -7.95
C GLU A 622 -14.28 25.74 -6.53
N GLY A 623 -15.40 25.76 -5.78
CA GLY A 623 -15.39 26.13 -4.37
C GLY A 623 -14.50 25.20 -3.52
N LYS A 624 -14.53 23.89 -3.80
CA LYS A 624 -13.64 22.90 -3.15
C LYS A 624 -12.18 23.14 -3.49
N LYS A 625 -11.84 23.38 -4.76
CA LYS A 625 -10.47 23.75 -5.19
C LYS A 625 -9.98 25.01 -4.47
N CYS A 626 -10.83 26.02 -4.28
CA CYS A 626 -10.49 27.22 -3.51
C CYS A 626 -10.15 26.89 -2.04
N CYS A 627 -10.94 26.05 -1.37
CA CYS A 627 -10.65 25.60 0.00
C CYS A 627 -9.31 24.84 0.09
N ILE A 628 -9.07 23.94 -0.87
CA ILE A 628 -7.86 23.13 -0.91
C ILE A 628 -6.63 24.02 -1.13
N LYS A 629 -6.68 24.93 -2.11
CA LYS A 629 -5.61 25.91 -2.38
C LYS A 629 -5.34 26.84 -1.19
N ALA A 630 -6.35 27.18 -0.40
CA ALA A 630 -6.20 27.97 0.82
C ALA A 630 -5.57 27.19 2.00
N GLY A 631 -5.36 25.88 1.86
CA GLY A 631 -4.73 25.04 2.88
C GLY A 631 -5.67 24.40 3.90
N ILE A 632 -6.99 24.51 3.71
CA ILE A 632 -8.01 23.98 4.65
C ILE A 632 -7.86 22.47 4.86
N VAL A 633 -7.63 21.70 3.79
CA VAL A 633 -7.42 20.25 3.88
C VAL A 633 -6.23 19.91 4.77
N LYS A 634 -5.11 20.62 4.59
CA LYS A 634 -3.90 20.41 5.40
C LYS A 634 -4.13 20.80 6.86
N ALA A 635 -4.91 21.86 7.12
CA ALA A 635 -5.29 22.26 8.48
C ALA A 635 -6.14 21.18 9.17
N LEU A 636 -7.15 20.63 8.49
CA LEU A 636 -7.97 19.53 9.01
C LEU A 636 -7.13 18.26 9.27
N VAL A 637 -6.23 17.90 8.36
CA VAL A 637 -5.30 16.77 8.56
C VAL A 637 -4.42 16.98 9.80
N ASN A 638 -3.93 18.21 10.01
CA ASN A 638 -3.18 18.56 11.21
C ASN A 638 -4.01 18.43 12.48
N ILE A 639 -5.29 18.86 12.47
CA ILE A 639 -6.22 18.65 13.59
C ILE A 639 -6.31 17.15 13.90
N PHE A 640 -6.56 16.31 12.90
CA PHE A 640 -6.71 14.86 13.10
C PHE A 640 -5.44 14.23 13.68
N LEU A 641 -4.26 14.65 13.18
CA LEU A 641 -2.97 14.12 13.59
C LEU A 641 -2.52 14.59 14.98
N LYS A 642 -2.71 15.86 15.31
CA LYS A 642 -2.03 16.51 16.44
C LYS A 642 -2.95 16.92 17.58
N GLN A 643 -4.24 17.14 17.32
CA GLN A 643 -5.20 17.49 18.36
C GLN A 643 -5.52 16.25 19.21
N ASP A 644 -5.72 16.48 20.50
CA ASP A 644 -6.23 15.45 21.41
C ASP A 644 -7.61 14.97 20.93
N SER A 645 -7.83 13.66 20.93
CA SER A 645 -9.04 13.04 20.36
C SER A 645 -10.33 13.53 21.02
N SER A 646 -10.30 13.92 22.30
CA SER A 646 -11.47 14.44 23.00
C SER A 646 -12.02 15.74 22.38
N TYR A 647 -11.17 16.51 21.69
CA TYR A 647 -11.52 17.75 21.00
C TYR A 647 -11.80 17.56 19.51
N ILE A 648 -11.64 16.35 18.96
CA ILE A 648 -12.03 16.06 17.58
C ILE A 648 -13.51 15.72 17.56
N LYS A 649 -14.33 16.66 17.09
CA LYS A 649 -15.79 16.48 16.95
C LYS A 649 -16.20 16.03 15.55
N VAL A 650 -17.39 15.44 15.42
CA VAL A 650 -17.95 14.92 14.16
C VAL A 650 -17.95 15.95 13.02
N GLN A 651 -18.12 17.23 13.36
CA GLN A 651 -18.08 18.33 12.41
C GLN A 651 -16.75 18.39 11.66
N HIS A 652 -15.61 18.15 12.32
CA HIS A 652 -14.30 18.17 11.65
C HIS A 652 -14.19 17.06 10.61
N ALA A 653 -14.60 15.84 10.97
CA ALA A 653 -14.57 14.69 10.05
C ALA A 653 -15.57 14.88 8.90
N ARG A 654 -16.77 15.40 9.18
CA ARG A 654 -17.79 15.66 8.16
C ARG A 654 -17.40 16.80 7.22
N ALA A 655 -16.76 17.86 7.73
CA ALA A 655 -16.25 18.95 6.91
C ALA A 655 -15.19 18.47 5.93
N PHE A 656 -14.33 17.52 6.33
CA PHE A 656 -13.43 16.84 5.40
C PHE A 656 -14.21 15.99 4.38
N GLY A 657 -15.21 15.23 4.84
CA GLY A 657 -16.03 14.36 4.00
C GLY A 657 -16.71 15.11 2.84
N VAL A 658 -17.32 16.27 3.10
CA VAL A 658 -18.01 17.06 2.05
C VAL A 658 -17.06 17.63 0.98
N LEU A 659 -15.77 17.77 1.29
CA LEU A 659 -14.75 18.11 0.29
C LEU A 659 -14.44 16.93 -0.63
N THR A 660 -14.56 15.70 -0.13
CA THR A 660 -14.30 14.48 -0.90
C THR A 660 -15.51 13.97 -1.69
N TYR A 661 -16.74 14.34 -1.31
CA TYR A 661 -17.95 13.91 -2.01
C TYR A 661 -19.15 14.86 -1.82
N PRO A 662 -19.95 15.14 -2.88
CA PRO A 662 -19.73 14.73 -4.28
C PRO A 662 -18.68 15.63 -4.95
N ALA A 663 -17.61 15.06 -5.50
CA ALA A 663 -16.49 15.80 -6.09
C ALA A 663 -15.91 15.03 -7.28
N SER A 664 -15.30 15.72 -8.26
CA SER A 664 -14.60 15.04 -9.36
C SER A 664 -13.30 14.36 -8.93
N ASP A 665 -12.82 13.45 -9.77
CA ASP A 665 -11.52 12.79 -9.57
C ASP A 665 -10.37 13.81 -9.49
N ASP A 666 -10.44 14.93 -10.23
CA ASP A 666 -9.46 16.03 -10.14
C ASP A 666 -9.39 16.64 -8.73
N VAL A 667 -10.55 16.86 -8.10
CA VAL A 667 -10.61 17.34 -6.71
C VAL A 667 -10.07 16.27 -5.77
N GLY A 668 -10.41 15.00 -5.97
CA GLY A 668 -9.88 13.88 -5.19
C GLY A 668 -8.35 13.77 -5.26
N LEU A 669 -7.77 13.90 -6.45
CA LEU A 669 -6.32 13.91 -6.67
C LEU A 669 -5.65 15.16 -6.06
N LEU A 670 -6.33 16.30 -6.11
CA LEU A 670 -5.84 17.51 -5.44
C LEU A 670 -5.84 17.34 -3.91
N ILE A 671 -6.86 16.69 -3.33
CA ILE A 671 -6.88 16.36 -1.89
C ILE A 671 -5.76 15.37 -1.56
N TYR A 672 -5.53 14.36 -2.40
CA TYR A 672 -4.42 13.41 -2.24
C TYR A 672 -3.06 14.12 -2.17
N SER A 673 -2.83 15.15 -3.00
CA SER A 673 -1.60 15.96 -2.96
C SER A 673 -1.34 16.66 -1.62
N GLN A 674 -2.33 16.74 -0.73
CA GLN A 674 -2.22 17.32 0.61
C GLN A 674 -1.87 16.29 1.70
N PHE A 675 -1.47 15.07 1.33
CA PHE A 675 -1.08 13.98 2.22
C PHE A 675 -2.15 13.62 3.29
N PRO A 676 -3.40 13.32 2.88
CA PRO A 676 -4.52 13.23 3.80
C PRO A 676 -4.54 11.96 4.64
N PHE A 677 -3.90 10.88 4.18
CA PHE A 677 -4.07 9.55 4.75
C PHE A 677 -3.62 9.43 6.19
N ALA A 678 -2.49 10.03 6.59
CA ALA A 678 -2.01 9.92 7.96
C ALA A 678 -3.05 10.43 8.99
N GLY A 679 -3.68 11.57 8.73
CA GLY A 679 -4.73 12.12 9.58
C GLY A 679 -6.02 11.32 9.55
N LEU A 680 -6.47 10.92 8.35
CA LEU A 680 -7.69 10.13 8.19
C LEU A 680 -7.57 8.73 8.82
N LEU A 681 -6.43 8.07 8.69
CA LEU A 681 -6.16 6.77 9.30
C LEU A 681 -6.22 6.85 10.84
N LYS A 682 -5.75 7.94 11.44
CA LYS A 682 -5.86 8.14 12.89
C LYS A 682 -7.32 8.30 13.35
N LEU A 683 -8.19 8.85 12.51
CA LEU A 683 -9.63 8.95 12.83
C LEU A 683 -10.36 7.60 12.84
N LEU A 684 -9.82 6.56 12.17
CA LEU A 684 -10.40 5.22 12.23
C LEU A 684 -10.32 4.61 13.65
N GLU A 685 -9.39 5.07 14.47
CA GLU A 685 -9.20 4.63 15.87
C GLU A 685 -10.07 5.43 16.86
N HIS A 686 -10.86 6.39 16.37
CA HIS A 686 -11.71 7.24 17.22
C HIS A 686 -12.88 6.46 17.83
N SER A 687 -13.29 6.79 19.06
CA SER A 687 -14.37 6.08 19.75
C SER A 687 -15.77 6.32 19.15
N ASP A 688 -15.98 7.47 18.51
CA ASP A 688 -17.22 7.85 17.83
C ASP A 688 -17.31 7.23 16.41
N ALA A 689 -18.31 6.36 16.22
CA ALA A 689 -18.58 5.67 14.96
C ALA A 689 -18.91 6.61 13.78
N ASN A 690 -19.43 7.81 14.03
CA ASN A 690 -19.69 8.79 12.97
C ASN A 690 -18.39 9.43 12.47
N ILE A 691 -17.44 9.70 13.38
CA ILE A 691 -16.10 10.18 12.99
C ILE A 691 -15.38 9.11 12.17
N GLN A 692 -15.42 7.86 12.63
CA GLN A 692 -14.89 6.71 11.89
C GLN A 692 -15.53 6.58 10.49
N SER A 693 -16.85 6.72 10.40
CA SER A 693 -17.60 6.61 9.14
C SER A 693 -17.24 7.70 8.13
N ASN A 694 -17.13 8.96 8.59
CA ASN A 694 -16.70 10.07 7.73
C ASN A 694 -15.24 9.88 7.27
N ALA A 695 -14.37 9.38 8.15
CA ALA A 695 -12.98 9.13 7.83
C ALA A 695 -12.82 8.04 6.76
N VAL A 696 -13.45 6.87 6.94
CA VAL A 696 -13.33 5.77 5.97
C VAL A 696 -13.97 6.11 4.62
N SER A 697 -15.10 6.84 4.63
CA SER A 697 -15.72 7.35 3.40
C SER A 697 -14.80 8.33 2.67
N SER A 698 -14.13 9.21 3.40
CA SER A 698 -13.16 10.15 2.82
C SER A 698 -11.96 9.41 2.21
N ILE A 699 -11.42 8.40 2.91
CA ILE A 699 -10.35 7.54 2.40
C ILE A 699 -10.79 6.85 1.11
N TRP A 700 -11.99 6.27 1.11
CA TRP A 700 -12.57 5.62 -0.06
C TRP A 700 -12.64 6.55 -1.27
N ASN A 701 -13.21 7.74 -1.10
CA ASN A 701 -13.36 8.71 -2.21
C ASN A 701 -12.01 9.09 -2.82
N ILE A 702 -10.96 9.24 -2.00
CA ILE A 702 -9.60 9.55 -2.46
C ILE A 702 -8.97 8.33 -3.19
N ILE A 703 -9.19 7.11 -2.69
CA ILE A 703 -8.74 5.88 -3.35
C ILE A 703 -9.42 5.72 -4.70
N LEU A 704 -10.74 5.95 -4.77
CA LEU A 704 -11.53 5.84 -6.00
C LEU A 704 -11.02 6.79 -7.09
N ALA A 705 -10.78 8.07 -6.76
CA ALA A 705 -10.19 9.03 -7.68
C ALA A 705 -8.80 8.57 -8.19
N GLY A 706 -7.99 7.98 -7.32
CA GLY A 706 -6.73 7.35 -7.71
C GLY A 706 -6.94 6.18 -8.68
N ALA A 707 -7.90 5.30 -8.41
CA ALA A 707 -8.20 4.17 -9.28
C ALA A 707 -8.63 4.60 -10.69
N HIS A 708 -9.41 5.67 -10.82
CA HIS A 708 -9.83 6.23 -12.10
C HIS A 708 -8.71 6.94 -12.87
N SER A 709 -7.70 7.46 -12.16
CA SER A 709 -6.58 8.18 -12.79
C SER A 709 -5.59 7.31 -13.57
N THR A 710 -5.73 5.98 -13.50
CA THR A 710 -4.76 5.01 -14.04
C THR A 710 -5.47 3.81 -14.68
N SER A 711 -4.78 3.10 -15.59
CA SER A 711 -5.36 1.92 -16.25
C SER A 711 -5.83 0.87 -15.23
N SER A 712 -6.97 0.23 -15.51
CA SER A 712 -7.52 -0.86 -14.69
C SER A 712 -6.60 -2.07 -14.57
N THR A 713 -5.60 -2.21 -15.45
CA THR A 713 -4.58 -3.28 -15.46
C THR A 713 -3.28 -2.92 -14.73
N SER A 714 -3.12 -1.67 -14.31
CA SER A 714 -1.93 -1.20 -13.61
C SER A 714 -2.07 -1.34 -12.09
N LEU A 715 -0.97 -1.31 -11.34
CA LEU A 715 -1.02 -1.25 -9.87
C LEU A 715 -1.75 0.01 -9.40
N HIS A 716 -2.37 -0.01 -8.23
CA HIS A 716 -3.09 1.16 -7.70
C HIS A 716 -2.11 2.30 -7.33
N PRO A 717 -2.32 3.55 -7.81
CA PRO A 717 -1.33 4.62 -7.66
C PRO A 717 -1.12 5.07 -6.22
N HIS A 718 -2.12 4.84 -5.34
CA HIS A 718 -2.04 5.22 -3.93
C HIS A 718 -1.57 4.08 -3.01
N PHE A 719 -1.26 2.88 -3.54
CA PHE A 719 -0.91 1.71 -2.73
C PHE A 719 0.33 1.96 -1.85
N ASP A 720 1.45 2.35 -2.45
CA ASP A 720 2.73 2.47 -1.73
C ASP A 720 2.66 3.54 -0.63
N ILE A 721 2.00 4.66 -0.88
CA ILE A 721 1.83 5.73 0.12
C ILE A 721 0.97 5.24 1.29
N LEU A 722 -0.11 4.50 1.04
CA LEU A 722 -0.92 3.96 2.13
C LEU A 722 -0.17 2.87 2.91
N ALA A 723 0.55 1.99 2.21
CA ALA A 723 1.34 0.91 2.83
C ALA A 723 2.46 1.47 3.73
N THR A 724 3.18 2.50 3.29
CA THR A 724 4.26 3.14 4.09
C THR A 724 3.77 3.75 5.40
N HIS A 725 2.48 4.07 5.53
CA HIS A 725 1.88 4.58 6.77
C HIS A 725 1.18 3.50 7.61
N GLY A 726 1.35 2.21 7.28
CA GLY A 726 0.61 1.11 7.89
C GLY A 726 -0.90 1.18 7.62
N GLY A 727 -1.29 1.86 6.54
CA GLY A 727 -2.69 2.14 6.22
C GLY A 727 -3.48 0.90 5.84
N ILE A 728 -2.83 -0.10 5.23
CA ILE A 728 -3.45 -1.37 4.87
C ILE A 728 -3.85 -2.15 6.11
N GLU A 729 -2.93 -2.28 7.07
CA GLU A 729 -3.14 -2.97 8.34
C GLU A 729 -4.23 -2.27 9.15
N LYS A 730 -4.21 -0.93 9.19
CA LYS A 730 -5.24 -0.13 9.87
C LYS A 730 -6.63 -0.28 9.25
N LEU A 731 -6.73 -0.27 7.92
CA LEU A 731 -8.00 -0.54 7.23
C LEU A 731 -8.51 -1.95 7.53
N TYR A 732 -7.61 -2.95 7.53
CA TYR A 732 -7.98 -4.33 7.84
C TYR A 732 -8.43 -4.49 9.29
N GLN A 733 -7.69 -3.93 10.26
CA GLN A 733 -8.08 -3.90 11.66
C GLN A 733 -9.44 -3.21 11.86
N PHE A 734 -9.64 -2.06 11.22
CA PHE A 734 -10.90 -1.32 11.26
C PHE A 734 -12.07 -2.13 10.71
N SER A 735 -11.87 -2.86 9.60
CA SER A 735 -12.90 -3.73 9.00
C SER A 735 -13.38 -4.87 9.93
N ASN A 736 -12.55 -5.22 10.92
CA ASN A 736 -12.81 -6.24 11.93
C ASN A 736 -13.17 -5.66 13.32
N SER A 737 -13.20 -4.34 13.48
CA SER A 737 -13.44 -3.69 14.78
C SER A 737 -14.89 -3.85 15.26
N TYR A 738 -15.11 -4.13 16.54
CA TYR A 738 -16.47 -4.16 17.11
C TYR A 738 -17.14 -2.78 17.19
N SER A 739 -16.36 -1.69 17.27
CA SER A 739 -16.89 -0.33 17.44
C SER A 739 -17.42 0.30 16.14
N ALA A 740 -16.98 -0.22 14.98
CA ALA A 740 -17.34 0.33 13.68
C ALA A 740 -18.69 -0.23 13.20
N ASN A 741 -19.47 0.60 12.52
CA ASN A 741 -20.71 0.14 11.88
C ASN A 741 -20.40 -0.74 10.64
N ASP A 742 -21.35 -1.59 10.26
CA ASP A 742 -21.13 -2.58 9.19
C ASP A 742 -20.88 -1.94 7.82
N HIS A 743 -21.52 -0.81 7.53
CA HIS A 743 -21.31 -0.09 6.28
C HIS A 743 -19.86 0.41 6.18
N SER A 744 -19.35 1.06 7.23
CA SER A 744 -17.97 1.54 7.31
C SER A 744 -16.94 0.41 7.22
N LYS A 745 -17.21 -0.75 7.84
CA LYS A 745 -16.37 -1.94 7.68
C LYS A 745 -16.31 -2.41 6.23
N ASN A 746 -17.45 -2.42 5.56
CA ASN A 746 -17.53 -2.84 4.17
C ASN A 746 -16.77 -1.86 3.26
N ILE A 747 -16.86 -0.55 3.50
CA ILE A 747 -16.04 0.46 2.79
C ILE A 747 -14.56 0.15 2.95
N ALA A 748 -14.08 -0.16 4.16
CA ALA A 748 -12.68 -0.50 4.39
C ALA A 748 -12.23 -1.74 3.62
N VAL A 749 -13.07 -2.78 3.55
CA VAL A 749 -12.79 -3.98 2.74
C VAL A 749 -12.70 -3.64 1.25
N VAL A 750 -13.62 -2.81 0.75
CA VAL A 750 -13.60 -2.34 -0.65
C VAL A 750 -12.32 -1.53 -0.93
N CYS A 751 -11.91 -0.64 -0.01
CA CYS A 751 -10.65 0.09 -0.11
C CYS A 751 -9.47 -0.86 -0.27
N ILE A 752 -9.38 -1.91 0.55
CA ILE A 752 -8.30 -2.92 0.46
C ILE A 752 -8.34 -3.61 -0.90
N GLY A 753 -9.51 -4.04 -1.38
CA GLY A 753 -9.62 -4.68 -2.69
C GLY A 753 -9.19 -3.79 -3.86
N TYR A 754 -9.50 -2.50 -3.82
CA TYR A 754 -9.03 -1.50 -4.79
C TYR A 754 -7.52 -1.28 -4.71
N LEU A 755 -6.97 -1.17 -3.51
CA LEU A 755 -5.54 -0.96 -3.31
C LEU A 755 -4.71 -2.13 -3.84
N TYR A 756 -5.16 -3.36 -3.64
CA TYR A 756 -4.51 -4.57 -4.15
C TYR A 756 -4.81 -4.89 -5.64
N ARG A 757 -5.22 -3.88 -6.42
CA ARG A 757 -5.39 -4.03 -7.87
C ARG A 757 -4.14 -4.59 -8.54
N ALA A 758 -4.30 -5.70 -9.27
CA ALA A 758 -3.23 -6.46 -9.92
C ALA A 758 -2.09 -6.93 -8.99
N LYS A 759 -2.28 -6.84 -7.66
CA LYS A 759 -1.27 -7.18 -6.64
C LYS A 759 -1.75 -8.33 -5.76
N MET A 760 -0.86 -9.27 -5.45
CA MET A 760 -1.15 -10.34 -4.49
C MET A 760 -1.37 -9.74 -3.09
N ILE A 761 -2.42 -10.17 -2.39
CA ILE A 761 -2.52 -9.96 -0.95
C ILE A 761 -1.62 -11.00 -0.28
N GLU A 762 -0.51 -10.59 0.33
CA GLU A 762 0.52 -11.53 0.79
C GLU A 762 0.04 -12.38 1.99
N ILE A 763 -0.62 -11.74 2.96
CA ILE A 763 -1.12 -12.39 4.17
C ILE A 763 -2.34 -13.27 3.83
N ALA A 764 -2.20 -14.59 3.96
CA ALA A 764 -3.21 -15.56 3.54
C ALA A 764 -4.56 -15.38 4.27
N ASP A 765 -4.54 -15.15 5.58
CA ASP A 765 -5.76 -14.96 6.36
C ASP A 765 -6.50 -13.67 5.96
N MET A 766 -5.75 -12.58 5.75
CA MET A 766 -6.30 -11.32 5.25
C MET A 766 -6.89 -11.49 3.85
N ARG A 767 -6.17 -12.18 2.96
CA ARG A 767 -6.63 -12.46 1.58
C ARG A 767 -7.97 -13.19 1.60
N LYS A 768 -8.07 -14.28 2.37
CA LYS A 768 -9.30 -15.05 2.54
C LYS A 768 -10.43 -14.19 3.12
N ALA A 769 -10.17 -13.49 4.23
CA ALA A 769 -11.19 -12.69 4.91
C ALA A 769 -11.73 -11.53 4.03
N VAL A 770 -10.86 -10.83 3.32
CA VAL A 770 -11.23 -9.74 2.40
C VAL A 770 -12.05 -10.28 1.24
N ILE A 771 -11.59 -11.35 0.57
CA ILE A 771 -12.28 -11.95 -0.58
C ILE A 771 -13.65 -12.51 -0.16
N ASP A 772 -13.74 -13.23 0.96
CA ASP A 772 -15.01 -13.78 1.46
C ASP A 772 -16.02 -12.68 1.76
N ARG A 773 -15.56 -11.56 2.33
CA ARG A 773 -16.43 -10.41 2.62
C ARG A 773 -16.88 -9.70 1.34
N LEU A 774 -16.00 -9.50 0.36
CA LEU A 774 -16.37 -8.96 -0.96
C LEU A 774 -17.38 -9.86 -1.70
N LYS A 775 -17.20 -11.20 -1.67
CA LYS A 775 -18.15 -12.17 -2.23
C LYS A 775 -19.55 -12.02 -1.62
N LYS A 776 -19.63 -11.91 -0.28
CA LYS A 776 -20.90 -11.69 0.43
C LYS A 776 -21.57 -10.37 0.05
N LEU A 777 -20.78 -9.30 -0.14
CA LEU A 777 -21.30 -7.98 -0.47
C LEU A 777 -21.95 -7.89 -1.84
N ILE A 778 -21.50 -8.68 -2.82
CA ILE A 778 -22.14 -8.74 -4.15
C ILE A 778 -23.60 -9.20 -4.09
N ASN A 779 -23.92 -10.06 -3.13
CA ASN A 779 -25.27 -10.62 -2.96
C ASN A 779 -26.18 -9.76 -2.08
N TYR A 780 -25.66 -8.68 -1.49
CA TYR A 780 -26.44 -7.78 -0.65
C TYR A 780 -27.32 -6.86 -1.52
N ILE A 781 -28.64 -6.95 -1.36
CA ILE A 781 -29.61 -6.23 -2.20
C ILE A 781 -29.61 -4.73 -1.84
N GLY A 782 -29.34 -3.88 -2.84
CA GLY A 782 -29.76 -2.46 -2.84
C GLY A 782 -28.73 -1.36 -2.52
N ASN A 783 -27.41 -1.54 -2.66
CA ASN A 783 -26.45 -0.49 -2.26
C ASN A 783 -25.20 -0.35 -3.14
N TRP A 784 -24.58 0.85 -3.08
CA TRP A 784 -23.25 1.21 -3.61
C TRP A 784 -22.19 0.10 -3.42
N GLY A 785 -22.22 -0.58 -2.27
CA GLY A 785 -21.30 -1.66 -1.95
C GLY A 785 -21.32 -2.85 -2.93
N LYS A 786 -22.39 -3.08 -3.70
CA LYS A 786 -22.47 -4.20 -4.66
C LYS A 786 -21.54 -3.99 -5.84
N GLU A 787 -21.62 -2.84 -6.50
CA GLU A 787 -20.82 -2.56 -7.70
C GLU A 787 -19.35 -2.40 -7.35
N GLU A 788 -19.06 -1.71 -6.25
CA GLU A 788 -17.68 -1.54 -5.81
C GLU A 788 -17.04 -2.84 -5.35
N SER A 789 -17.80 -3.73 -4.68
CA SER A 789 -17.25 -5.05 -4.30
C SER A 789 -16.99 -5.93 -5.52
N ARG A 790 -17.85 -5.85 -6.54
CA ARG A 790 -17.64 -6.51 -7.83
C ARG A 790 -16.39 -5.99 -8.51
N GLN A 791 -16.21 -4.67 -8.57
CA GLN A 791 -15.05 -4.07 -9.19
C GLN A 791 -13.76 -4.37 -8.41
N ALA A 792 -13.81 -4.35 -7.07
CA ALA A 792 -12.71 -4.77 -6.21
C ALA A 792 -12.28 -6.22 -6.49
N LEU A 793 -13.24 -7.14 -6.64
CA LEU A 793 -12.94 -8.53 -7.00
C LEU A 793 -12.33 -8.66 -8.40
N ARG A 794 -12.78 -7.86 -9.38
CA ARG A 794 -12.16 -7.81 -10.73
C ARG A 794 -10.73 -7.30 -10.67
N TYR A 795 -10.44 -6.34 -9.80
CA TYR A 795 -9.08 -5.84 -9.59
C TYR A 795 -8.17 -6.86 -8.91
N LEU A 796 -8.70 -7.63 -7.96
CA LEU A 796 -7.97 -8.71 -7.31
C LEU A 796 -7.72 -9.90 -8.26
N ASP A 797 -8.69 -10.26 -9.12
CA ASP A 797 -8.60 -11.38 -10.08
C ASP A 797 -7.46 -11.27 -11.10
N GLN A 798 -6.93 -10.07 -11.31
CA GLN A 798 -5.79 -9.84 -12.19
C GLN A 798 -4.49 -10.47 -11.66
N ASN A 799 -4.41 -10.77 -10.36
CA ASN A 799 -3.32 -11.54 -9.79
C ASN A 799 -3.70 -13.02 -9.64
N LEU A 800 -2.84 -13.93 -10.10
CA LEU A 800 -3.11 -15.37 -10.13
C LEU A 800 -3.45 -15.98 -8.76
N ILE A 801 -2.78 -15.56 -7.68
CA ILE A 801 -3.01 -16.12 -6.34
C ILE A 801 -4.36 -15.67 -5.79
N ASN A 802 -4.70 -14.39 -5.96
CA ASN A 802 -6.01 -13.87 -5.58
C ASN A 802 -7.12 -14.53 -6.42
N LYS A 803 -6.91 -14.69 -7.73
CA LYS A 803 -7.83 -15.39 -8.64
C LYS A 803 -8.18 -16.80 -8.19
N LEU A 804 -7.17 -17.58 -7.79
CA LEU A 804 -7.39 -18.92 -7.24
C LEU A 804 -8.23 -18.91 -5.96
N GLU A 805 -8.02 -17.92 -5.09
CA GLU A 805 -8.84 -17.75 -3.87
C GLU A 805 -10.28 -17.31 -4.20
N ILE A 806 -10.45 -16.42 -5.19
CA ILE A 806 -11.77 -15.99 -5.66
C ILE A 806 -12.55 -17.17 -6.25
N ALA A 807 -11.92 -18.03 -7.05
CA ALA A 807 -12.57 -19.15 -7.72
C ALA A 807 -12.98 -20.31 -6.80
N LYS A 808 -12.56 -20.32 -5.53
CA LYS A 808 -12.99 -21.32 -4.55
C LYS A 808 -14.51 -21.37 -4.42
N ASP A 809 -15.01 -22.57 -4.15
CA ASP A 809 -16.44 -22.90 -4.03
C ASP A 809 -17.24 -22.65 -5.32
N GLY A 810 -16.56 -22.61 -6.47
CA GLY A 810 -17.18 -22.37 -7.77
C GLY A 810 -17.69 -20.95 -7.96
N PHE A 811 -17.23 -19.99 -7.15
CA PHE A 811 -17.66 -18.60 -7.25
C PHE A 811 -17.15 -17.96 -8.55
N VAL A 812 -18.08 -17.39 -9.32
CA VAL A 812 -17.78 -16.61 -10.53
C VAL A 812 -18.20 -15.17 -10.27
N ILE A 813 -17.31 -14.22 -10.54
CA ILE A 813 -17.62 -12.79 -10.41
C ILE A 813 -18.75 -12.45 -11.41
N PRO A 814 -19.92 -11.96 -10.94
CA PRO A 814 -21.02 -11.63 -11.85
C PRO A 814 -20.63 -10.55 -12.85
N THR A 815 -21.11 -10.71 -14.08
CA THR A 815 -20.97 -9.72 -15.17
C THR A 815 -21.70 -8.41 -14.86
#